data_AF-A0A3M7T3L3-F1
#
_entry.id   AF-A0A3M7T3L3-F1
#
_cell.length_a   1.000
_cell.length_b   1.000
_cell.length_c   1.000
_cell.angle_alpha   90.00
_cell.angle_beta   90.00
_cell.angle_gamma   90.00
#
_symmetry.space_group_name_H-M   'P 1'
#
loop_
_entity.id
_entity.type
_entity.pdbx_description
1 polymer ?
#
loop_
_entity_poly.entity_id
_entity_poly.type
_entity_poly.pdbx_seq_one_letter_code
_entity_poly.pdbx_strand_id
1 'polypeptide(L)'
;MSSSVEKNSLNEFKWVSKGRCYARPKLDLVKVASNQHPLRPLVENVQGKDIKQSDSQSSLIDPLSAASLDPLSKMVAQISIKEKQEKIKENEAKISFEPWSLKKNAILARYTTVEKLSITSSFLNPINGAVNTKTMAQKSMTTMSDKIKNRLEQLDQFDEENMQEMVNLSQQDYIKRIDELNNALLNAWNEDEKVKSLKIVIQCSKLLADTSVIQFYPSKFVLITDILDTFGKLVYERIKSKSTYLAPGSSKPQPLPENFTADIVPASAKETCRNWFFKIASIRELLPRIYVEAAILKCTNFLSDESVSKSINRLISMTSGIGDPLVAAYANCYICRVGISIDTSLREHQLLSLNNLLFVFKQISNEKVKKLITNEKIDLRSYIELYCPAIDWILQSVTYNRNNDYLKEVLNKCIEVSNANRIVNGLLINSMMSSFEPSYICQIAADIVEMIKDSDEQFFPKHLLFRNLAMCLVFNDHEVKNKENKEKNKQDLKLLNDVWKLVTKFEDIGQYMMCAEIWIEFTLKNFTKKEINTLIGDIIKHVQPDRQFENFYPQLQSIVSKILTYVTDYNILFSMDKFMQFLNLFQKDSIKMEVYKSILNGFLKSTEDFNDDIVVMNSIMQICKSMHDYVNALTLDDEKREISNMICSFINRIEMIEKDKIEQYLSFYSDCRASFSNLDSVISLLIHKVNHLAYETLRIVNYNHSRKTGAFVRACVAFSFITIPSLTNPIMKLKLYLESSQTALINQCLSQADAFLKSAISLIPDIQKQIEMQQTALLNQSSLNYDGSNLAKLSSSMSSLSSIEKFLAEYVSNMMTTLLLIPDNPDQGVLYLLTGVVNLVLKNFQWDNKEVKFNILIEILKMAIESNDTLYGSDPKFIKELNKMIESVLDEVLNILNNFAPAKQSSLALELLNRLVAHCDLTSKNTLELAEHLWTLSISNKQITKLHVRFIL
;
A
#
# COMPACT_ATOMS: atom_id res chain seq x y z
N MET A 1 8.52 -45.68 -61.73
CA MET A 1 9.77 -46.42 -62.03
C MET A 1 10.78 -46.10 -60.95
N SER A 2 11.60 -47.09 -60.60
CA SER A 2 12.70 -46.94 -59.65
C SER A 2 13.82 -46.08 -60.24
N SER A 3 14.17 -45.00 -59.56
CA SER A 3 15.54 -44.48 -59.57
C SER A 3 15.92 -44.07 -58.16
N SER A 4 16.78 -44.90 -57.57
CA SER A 4 17.72 -44.45 -56.56
C SER A 4 18.59 -43.36 -57.20
N VAL A 5 18.23 -42.09 -57.00
CA VAL A 5 19.18 -41.00 -57.23
C VAL A 5 20.32 -41.21 -56.22
N GLU A 6 21.53 -41.28 -56.74
CA GLU A 6 22.68 -41.79 -55.99
C GLU A 6 23.02 -40.88 -54.81
N LYS A 7 23.26 -41.47 -53.64
CA LYS A 7 23.66 -40.75 -52.42
C LYS A 7 25.07 -40.10 -52.50
N ASN A 8 25.71 -40.11 -53.67
CA ASN A 8 27.11 -39.77 -53.86
C ASN A 8 27.35 -38.56 -54.80
N SER A 9 26.33 -38.01 -55.47
CA SER A 9 26.52 -36.96 -56.50
C SER A 9 26.48 -35.51 -55.99
N LEU A 10 26.53 -35.29 -54.67
CA LEU A 10 26.49 -33.95 -54.04
C LEU A 10 27.86 -33.43 -53.56
N ASN A 11 28.93 -34.22 -53.68
CA ASN A 11 30.19 -33.98 -52.95
C ASN A 11 31.36 -33.39 -53.78
N GLU A 12 31.16 -33.06 -55.05
CA GLU A 12 32.15 -32.31 -55.86
C GLU A 12 31.50 -31.12 -56.56
N PHE A 13 31.25 -30.07 -55.78
CA PHE A 13 30.76 -28.79 -56.27
C PHE A 13 31.85 -27.72 -56.11
N LYS A 14 31.89 -26.76 -57.05
CA LYS A 14 32.82 -25.62 -57.00
C LYS A 14 32.03 -24.33 -57.18
N TRP A 15 32.12 -23.44 -56.20
CA TRP A 15 31.34 -22.22 -56.18
C TRP A 15 31.95 -21.14 -57.07
N VAL A 16 31.08 -20.41 -57.78
CA VAL A 16 31.43 -19.22 -58.54
C VAL A 16 30.44 -18.10 -58.20
N SER A 17 30.94 -17.09 -57.49
CA SER A 17 30.22 -15.85 -57.21
C SER A 17 29.86 -15.11 -58.50
N LYS A 18 28.60 -14.67 -58.63
CA LYS A 18 28.14 -13.86 -59.77
C LYS A 18 28.76 -12.46 -59.75
N GLY A 19 29.50 -12.12 -60.81
CA GLY A 19 30.01 -10.76 -61.00
C GLY A 19 28.88 -9.73 -61.11
N ARG A 20 28.84 -8.75 -60.20
CA ARG A 20 27.77 -7.74 -60.14
C ARG A 20 28.01 -6.63 -61.18
N CYS A 21 27.21 -6.61 -62.25
CA CYS A 21 27.15 -5.46 -63.17
C CYS A 21 26.39 -4.29 -62.51
N TYR A 22 27.12 -3.32 -61.94
CA TYR A 22 26.54 -2.12 -61.31
C TYR A 22 25.99 -1.07 -62.29
N ALA A 23 26.11 -1.29 -63.61
CA ALA A 23 25.47 -0.48 -64.63
C ALA A 23 23.95 -0.71 -64.63
N ARG A 24 23.20 0.09 -63.86
CA ARG A 24 21.74 0.10 -63.92
C ARG A 24 21.28 0.41 -65.36
N PRO A 25 20.42 -0.41 -65.98
CA PRO A 25 19.60 0.07 -67.09
C PRO A 25 18.73 1.20 -66.56
N LYS A 26 18.59 2.30 -67.30
CA LYS A 26 17.54 3.29 -67.01
C LYS A 26 16.18 2.65 -67.28
N LEU A 27 15.53 2.17 -66.23
CA LEU A 27 14.11 1.86 -66.23
C LEU A 27 13.34 3.19 -66.22
N ASP A 28 13.09 3.73 -67.40
CA ASP A 28 12.18 4.86 -67.61
C ASP A 28 10.72 4.39 -67.41
N LEU A 29 10.37 4.14 -66.15
CA LEU A 29 9.01 3.89 -65.72
C LEU A 29 8.24 5.22 -65.65
N VAL A 30 7.19 5.32 -66.46
CA VAL A 30 6.28 6.47 -66.47
C VAL A 30 5.68 6.67 -65.08
N LYS A 31 5.93 7.83 -64.47
CA LYS A 31 5.38 8.19 -63.16
C LYS A 31 3.88 8.45 -63.28
N VAL A 32 3.06 7.52 -62.78
CA VAL A 32 1.63 7.74 -62.55
C VAL A 32 1.43 8.23 -61.11
N ALA A 33 0.73 9.35 -60.94
CA ALA A 33 0.45 9.90 -59.62
C ALA A 33 -0.62 9.08 -58.89
N SER A 34 -0.27 8.50 -57.73
CA SER A 34 -1.24 7.90 -56.81
C SER A 34 -1.76 8.95 -55.82
N ASN A 35 -3.07 9.14 -55.77
CA ASN A 35 -3.73 10.06 -54.84
C ASN A 35 -4.05 9.46 -53.46
N GLN A 36 -3.71 8.18 -53.23
CA GLN A 36 -3.90 7.50 -51.95
C GLN A 36 -2.57 6.89 -51.47
N HIS A 37 -1.93 7.58 -50.53
CA HIS A 37 -0.79 7.08 -49.78
C HIS A 37 -1.24 6.78 -48.34
N PRO A 38 -0.95 5.60 -47.76
CA PRO A 38 -1.48 5.16 -46.46
C PRO A 38 -0.89 5.91 -45.23
N LEU A 39 -0.22 7.04 -45.44
CA LEU A 39 0.35 7.90 -44.41
C LEU A 39 -0.06 9.38 -44.58
N ARG A 40 -1.20 9.64 -45.24
CA ARG A 40 -1.76 10.99 -45.33
C ARG A 40 -2.56 11.27 -44.05
N PRO A 41 -2.19 12.27 -43.22
CA PRO A 41 -2.92 12.55 -41.99
C PRO A 41 -4.29 13.14 -42.29
N LEU A 42 -5.33 12.62 -41.63
CA LEU A 42 -6.68 13.19 -41.66
C LEU A 42 -6.73 14.39 -40.71
N VAL A 43 -6.87 15.59 -41.28
CA VAL A 43 -7.12 16.83 -40.53
C VAL A 43 -8.60 17.18 -40.70
N GLU A 44 -9.41 16.91 -39.67
CA GLU A 44 -10.77 17.46 -39.59
C GLU A 44 -10.75 18.78 -38.82
N ASN A 45 -11.12 19.86 -39.51
CA ASN A 45 -11.29 21.17 -38.92
C ASN A 45 -12.63 21.25 -38.18
N VAL A 46 -12.62 21.18 -36.85
CA VAL A 46 -13.79 21.54 -36.02
C VAL A 46 -13.69 23.03 -35.65
N GLN A 47 -14.56 23.86 -36.22
CA GLN A 47 -14.77 25.22 -35.74
C GLN A 47 -15.56 25.18 -34.42
N GLY A 48 -15.06 25.87 -33.39
CA GLY A 48 -15.52 25.71 -32.01
C GLY A 48 -16.79 26.47 -31.64
N LYS A 49 -17.36 26.06 -30.50
CA LYS A 49 -18.21 26.86 -29.62
C LYS A 49 -17.89 26.53 -28.15
N ASP A 50 -17.94 27.55 -27.31
CA ASP A 50 -17.42 27.52 -25.93
C ASP A 50 -18.24 26.63 -24.98
N ILE A 51 -17.56 25.77 -24.21
CA ILE A 51 -18.06 25.25 -22.92
C ILE A 51 -16.90 25.24 -21.92
N LYS A 52 -17.15 25.78 -20.72
CA LYS A 52 -16.17 25.90 -19.63
C LYS A 52 -15.91 24.54 -18.98
N GLN A 53 -14.66 24.34 -18.53
CA GLN A 53 -14.27 23.17 -17.73
C GLN A 53 -14.95 23.20 -16.34
N SER A 54 -15.40 22.03 -15.90
CA SER A 54 -15.65 21.71 -14.50
C SER A 54 -15.25 20.25 -14.27
N ASP A 55 -14.39 20.00 -13.30
CA ASP A 55 -13.83 18.68 -13.03
C ASP A 55 -14.88 17.63 -12.67
N SER A 56 -14.69 16.40 -13.15
CA SER A 56 -15.19 15.21 -12.44
C SER A 56 -14.36 13.98 -12.80
N GLN A 57 -13.87 13.30 -11.76
CA GLN A 57 -13.29 11.97 -11.87
C GLN A 57 -14.41 10.97 -12.19
N SER A 58 -14.19 10.07 -13.16
CA SER A 58 -15.09 8.93 -13.39
C SER A 58 -14.30 7.63 -13.48
N SER A 59 -14.51 6.76 -12.49
CA SER A 59 -14.05 5.37 -12.49
C SER A 59 -14.54 4.60 -13.72
N LEU A 60 -13.65 3.81 -14.33
CA LEU A 60 -13.98 2.98 -15.50
C LEU A 60 -15.11 1.99 -15.21
N ILE A 61 -16.11 1.96 -16.08
CA ILE A 61 -17.07 0.86 -16.23
C ILE A 61 -17.07 0.47 -17.72
N ASP A 62 -16.93 -0.83 -18.00
CA ASP A 62 -16.83 -1.38 -19.35
C ASP A 62 -18.12 -1.14 -20.17
N PRO A 63 -18.05 -0.42 -21.31
CA PRO A 63 -19.22 -0.08 -22.11
C PRO A 63 -19.91 -1.28 -22.78
N LEU A 64 -19.30 -2.48 -22.86
CA LEU A 64 -19.98 -3.66 -23.38
C LEU A 64 -21.00 -4.27 -22.40
N SER A 65 -20.86 -3.99 -21.10
CA SER A 65 -21.71 -4.59 -20.05
C SER A 65 -23.10 -3.96 -19.90
N ALA A 66 -23.32 -2.76 -20.46
CA ALA A 66 -24.51 -1.94 -20.19
C ALA A 66 -25.68 -2.14 -21.18
N ALA A 67 -25.53 -3.01 -22.18
CA ALA A 67 -26.46 -3.16 -23.30
C ALA A 67 -27.73 -3.99 -23.00
N SER A 68 -27.83 -4.64 -21.84
CA SER A 68 -28.81 -5.71 -21.54
C SER A 68 -29.76 -5.43 -20.36
N LEU A 69 -29.99 -4.15 -20.01
CA LEU A 69 -30.89 -3.76 -18.91
C LEU A 69 -32.01 -2.80 -19.36
N ASP A 70 -33.24 -3.24 -19.04
CA ASP A 70 -34.53 -2.63 -19.40
C ASP A 70 -34.73 -1.23 -18.76
N PRO A 71 -35.46 -0.28 -19.40
CA PRO A 71 -35.51 1.11 -18.96
C PRO A 71 -36.06 1.33 -17.54
N LEU A 72 -36.96 0.47 -17.07
CA LEU A 72 -37.57 0.60 -15.74
C LEU A 72 -36.54 0.33 -14.62
N SER A 73 -35.66 -0.67 -14.81
CA SER A 73 -34.57 -0.97 -13.87
C SER A 73 -33.55 0.17 -13.76
N LYS A 74 -33.36 0.94 -14.84
CA LYS A 74 -32.48 2.13 -14.84
C LYS A 74 -33.05 3.26 -13.98
N MET A 75 -34.38 3.47 -13.98
CA MET A 75 -35.03 4.43 -13.09
C MET A 75 -34.93 4.01 -11.62
N VAL A 76 -35.17 2.74 -11.29
CA VAL A 76 -35.06 2.24 -9.90
C VAL A 76 -33.62 2.41 -9.37
N ALA A 77 -32.62 2.06 -10.18
CA ALA A 77 -31.21 2.26 -9.81
C ALA A 77 -30.85 3.74 -9.58
N GLN A 78 -31.36 4.66 -10.41
CA GLN A 78 -31.13 6.10 -10.25
C GLN A 78 -31.80 6.69 -9.00
N ILE A 79 -32.98 6.18 -8.60
CA ILE A 79 -33.65 6.57 -7.36
C ILE A 79 -32.81 6.11 -6.15
N SER A 80 -32.36 4.85 -6.12
CA SER A 80 -31.50 4.34 -5.04
C SER A 80 -30.12 5.01 -4.97
N ILE A 81 -29.62 5.58 -6.07
CA ILE A 81 -28.40 6.40 -6.08
C ILE A 81 -28.67 7.80 -5.49
N LYS A 82 -29.82 8.43 -5.80
CA LYS A 82 -30.22 9.70 -5.19
C LYS A 82 -30.42 9.60 -3.68
N GLU A 83 -31.14 8.57 -3.21
CA GLU A 83 -31.31 8.32 -1.77
C GLU A 83 -29.99 8.06 -1.04
N LYS A 84 -28.99 7.46 -1.72
CA LYS A 84 -27.63 7.33 -1.19
C LYS A 84 -26.88 8.66 -1.19
N GLN A 85 -26.99 9.48 -2.23
CA GLN A 85 -26.34 10.79 -2.31
C GLN A 85 -26.92 11.80 -1.30
N GLU A 86 -28.22 11.76 -1.02
CA GLU A 86 -28.83 12.59 0.03
C GLU A 86 -28.37 12.14 1.44
N LYS A 87 -28.27 10.83 1.69
CA LYS A 87 -27.66 10.29 2.93
C LYS A 87 -26.16 10.56 3.07
N ILE A 88 -25.43 10.74 1.97
CA ILE A 88 -24.03 11.17 2.00
C ILE A 88 -23.94 12.66 2.37
N LYS A 89 -24.78 13.51 1.77
CA LYS A 89 -24.83 14.95 2.11
C LYS A 89 -25.26 15.23 3.56
N GLU A 90 -26.15 14.41 4.14
CA GLU A 90 -26.48 14.48 5.57
C GLU A 90 -25.37 14.00 6.51
N ASN A 91 -24.34 13.32 5.99
CA ASN A 91 -23.19 12.83 6.76
C ASN A 91 -21.94 13.72 6.58
N GLU A 92 -21.76 14.38 5.43
CA GLU A 92 -20.69 15.37 5.22
C GLU A 92 -20.80 16.55 6.22
N ALA A 93 -22.02 16.91 6.63
CA ALA A 93 -22.26 17.93 7.66
C ALA A 93 -22.08 17.43 9.12
N LYS A 94 -21.67 16.17 9.35
CA LYS A 94 -21.58 15.54 10.69
C LYS A 94 -20.16 15.10 11.09
N ILE A 95 -19.12 15.57 10.40
CA ILE A 95 -17.73 15.14 10.65
C ILE A 95 -17.20 15.61 12.02
N SER A 96 -17.76 16.67 12.63
CA SER A 96 -17.27 17.25 13.90
C SER A 96 -17.82 16.60 15.19
N PHE A 97 -18.76 15.65 15.13
CA PHE A 97 -19.28 14.97 16.32
C PHE A 97 -19.00 13.46 16.27
N GLU A 98 -17.99 13.00 17.01
CA GLU A 98 -17.66 11.59 17.12
C GLU A 98 -18.88 10.78 17.66
N PRO A 99 -19.38 9.78 16.90
CA PRO A 99 -20.49 8.94 17.35
C PRO A 99 -20.14 8.05 18.53
N TRP A 100 -21.09 7.83 19.43
CA TRP A 100 -20.93 6.94 20.61
C TRP A 100 -20.45 5.52 20.25
N SER A 101 -20.79 5.02 19.06
CA SER A 101 -20.36 3.70 18.58
C SER A 101 -18.84 3.58 18.40
N LEU A 102 -18.15 4.65 18.00
CA LEU A 102 -16.68 4.66 17.91
C LEU A 102 -16.06 4.69 19.30
N LYS A 103 -16.51 5.60 20.17
CA LYS A 103 -16.08 5.67 21.57
C LYS A 103 -16.33 4.35 22.32
N LYS A 104 -17.46 3.69 22.12
CA LYS A 104 -17.76 2.35 22.65
C LYS A 104 -16.67 1.34 22.31
N ASN A 105 -16.26 1.25 21.04
CA ASN A 105 -15.23 0.30 20.62
C ASN A 105 -13.87 0.63 21.26
N ALA A 106 -13.51 1.91 21.35
CA ALA A 106 -12.28 2.35 22.03
C ALA A 106 -12.30 2.04 23.55
N ILE A 107 -13.44 2.22 24.22
CA ILE A 107 -13.62 1.90 25.64
C ILE A 107 -13.42 0.39 25.86
N LEU A 108 -14.12 -0.45 25.09
CA LEU A 108 -14.05 -1.92 25.21
C LEU A 108 -12.65 -2.48 24.93
N ALA A 109 -11.86 -1.81 24.08
CA ALA A 109 -10.47 -2.17 23.80
C ALA A 109 -9.48 -1.68 24.88
N ARG A 110 -9.71 -0.52 25.49
CA ARG A 110 -8.81 0.07 26.50
C ARG A 110 -9.04 -0.48 27.91
N TYR A 111 -10.30 -0.60 28.35
CA TYR A 111 -10.65 -0.96 29.72
C TYR A 111 -10.95 -2.46 29.81
N THR A 112 -9.87 -3.24 29.77
CA THR A 112 -9.85 -4.72 29.81
C THR A 112 -9.29 -5.22 31.13
N THR A 113 -9.65 -6.43 31.56
CA THR A 113 -9.20 -6.97 32.86
C THR A 113 -8.94 -8.47 32.83
N VAL A 114 -7.80 -8.87 33.41
CA VAL A 114 -7.42 -10.28 33.65
C VAL A 114 -7.99 -10.80 34.97
N GLU A 115 -8.42 -9.88 35.85
CA GLU A 115 -8.98 -10.22 37.15
C GLU A 115 -10.35 -10.91 37.04
N LYS A 116 -10.61 -11.77 38.02
CA LYS A 116 -11.76 -12.66 38.09
C LYS A 116 -13.00 -11.89 38.55
N LEU A 117 -13.87 -11.55 37.60
CA LEU A 117 -15.10 -10.80 37.83
C LEU A 117 -16.10 -11.63 38.64
N SER A 118 -16.81 -11.00 39.57
CA SER A 118 -17.91 -11.62 40.33
C SER A 118 -19.16 -10.76 40.22
N ILE A 119 -20.32 -11.39 39.99
CA ILE A 119 -21.60 -10.68 39.98
C ILE A 119 -22.17 -10.78 41.40
N THR A 120 -21.77 -9.86 42.28
CA THR A 120 -22.25 -9.83 43.68
C THR A 120 -23.60 -9.13 43.81
N SER A 121 -24.63 -9.78 43.28
CA SER A 121 -26.03 -9.49 43.59
C SER A 121 -26.44 -10.33 44.80
N SER A 122 -26.80 -9.71 45.93
CA SER A 122 -27.21 -10.39 47.18
C SER A 122 -28.59 -11.07 47.12
N PHE A 123 -28.97 -11.54 45.94
CA PHE A 123 -30.18 -12.29 45.60
C PHE A 123 -29.86 -13.44 44.61
N LEU A 124 -28.58 -13.81 44.41
CA LEU A 124 -28.13 -14.84 43.46
C LEU A 124 -26.92 -15.66 44.03
N ASN A 125 -26.90 -16.99 43.81
CA ASN A 125 -25.96 -18.07 44.22
C ASN A 125 -26.48 -19.00 45.39
N PRO A 126 -26.44 -20.39 45.39
CA PRO A 126 -25.94 -21.40 44.39
C PRO A 126 -26.72 -22.77 44.13
N ILE A 127 -27.07 -23.17 42.86
CA ILE A 127 -27.39 -24.57 42.39
C ILE A 127 -26.73 -24.95 41.02
N ASN A 128 -26.02 -26.09 40.97
CA ASN A 128 -26.16 -27.22 40.03
C ASN A 128 -25.19 -28.37 40.38
N GLY A 129 -25.71 -29.57 40.72
CA GLY A 129 -24.87 -30.68 41.23
C GLY A 129 -25.57 -32.05 41.41
N ALA A 130 -25.88 -32.71 40.30
CA ALA A 130 -26.20 -34.14 40.10
C ALA A 130 -26.62 -35.08 41.28
N VAL A 131 -27.86 -35.60 41.17
CA VAL A 131 -28.25 -37.03 41.31
C VAL A 131 -28.05 -37.76 42.68
N ASN A 132 -29.16 -38.04 43.39
CA ASN A 132 -29.64 -39.43 43.58
C ASN A 132 -31.00 -39.65 44.31
N THR A 133 -31.72 -40.68 43.84
CA THR A 133 -32.67 -41.60 44.54
C THR A 133 -33.96 -41.14 45.25
N LYS A 134 -35.10 -41.63 44.72
CA LYS A 134 -36.30 -42.24 45.39
C LYS A 134 -37.12 -41.32 46.35
N THR A 135 -38.46 -41.31 46.38
CA THR A 135 -39.47 -42.36 46.06
C THR A 135 -40.87 -41.75 45.78
N MET A 136 -41.81 -42.55 45.24
CA MET A 136 -43.24 -42.22 45.02
C MET A 136 -43.98 -41.65 46.25
N ALA A 137 -44.94 -40.73 46.05
CA ALA A 137 -46.40 -41.04 46.06
C ALA A 137 -47.36 -39.82 46.11
N GLN A 138 -48.61 -40.05 45.65
CA GLN A 138 -49.88 -39.34 45.93
C GLN A 138 -50.18 -37.95 45.32
N LYS A 139 -51.22 -37.95 44.46
CA LYS A 139 -52.06 -36.80 44.07
C LYS A 139 -53.08 -36.47 45.17
N SER A 140 -53.39 -35.19 45.37
CA SER A 140 -54.71 -34.73 45.84
C SER A 140 -55.03 -33.31 45.29
N MET A 141 -56.30 -32.91 45.36
CA MET A 141 -56.87 -31.77 44.61
C MET A 141 -56.58 -30.41 45.23
N THR A 142 -56.39 -29.38 44.41
CA THR A 142 -56.27 -27.96 44.83
C THR A 142 -57.07 -27.02 43.92
N THR A 143 -57.45 -25.86 44.45
CA THR A 143 -58.51 -24.97 43.94
C THR A 143 -57.95 -23.75 43.18
N MET A 144 -58.84 -22.86 42.72
CA MET A 144 -58.46 -21.72 41.87
C MET A 144 -57.52 -20.70 42.57
N SER A 145 -57.60 -20.61 43.90
CA SER A 145 -56.66 -19.84 44.73
C SER A 145 -55.23 -20.39 44.60
N ASP A 146 -55.11 -21.72 44.66
CA ASP A 146 -53.84 -22.43 44.59
C ASP A 146 -53.19 -22.36 43.21
N LYS A 147 -53.91 -21.97 42.14
CA LYS A 147 -53.32 -21.66 40.82
C LYS A 147 -52.71 -20.28 40.73
N ILE A 148 -53.22 -19.31 41.49
CA ILE A 148 -52.59 -17.99 41.62
C ILE A 148 -51.40 -18.12 42.56
N LYS A 149 -51.54 -18.88 43.65
CA LYS A 149 -50.44 -19.22 44.56
C LYS A 149 -49.35 -20.01 43.84
N ASN A 150 -49.66 -21.09 43.11
CA ASN A 150 -48.69 -21.79 42.25
C ASN A 150 -48.09 -20.92 41.14
N ARG A 151 -48.74 -19.83 40.68
CA ARG A 151 -48.11 -18.91 39.71
C ARG A 151 -47.18 -17.88 40.35
N LEU A 152 -47.42 -17.50 41.61
CA LEU A 152 -46.44 -16.76 42.42
C LEU A 152 -45.31 -17.69 42.85
N GLU A 153 -45.63 -18.89 43.35
CA GLU A 153 -44.68 -19.92 43.74
C GLU A 153 -43.91 -20.49 42.54
N GLN A 154 -44.41 -20.44 41.29
CA GLN A 154 -43.64 -20.71 40.06
C GLN A 154 -42.78 -19.52 39.60
N LEU A 155 -43.12 -18.30 40.02
CA LEU A 155 -42.25 -17.13 39.85
C LEU A 155 -41.14 -17.11 40.92
N ASP A 156 -41.40 -17.67 42.11
CA ASP A 156 -40.43 -17.84 43.20
C ASP A 156 -39.59 -19.13 43.02
N GLN A 157 -40.12 -20.21 42.42
CA GLN A 157 -39.36 -21.45 42.11
C GLN A 157 -38.34 -21.27 40.98
N PHE A 158 -38.46 -20.21 40.18
CA PHE A 158 -37.45 -19.82 39.20
C PHE A 158 -36.16 -19.28 39.85
N ASP A 159 -36.20 -18.97 41.15
CA ASP A 159 -35.10 -18.30 41.87
C ASP A 159 -34.03 -19.28 42.42
N GLU A 160 -34.29 -20.59 42.53
CA GLU A 160 -33.36 -21.53 43.18
C GLU A 160 -32.29 -22.14 42.24
N GLU A 161 -32.61 -22.52 40.99
CA GLU A 161 -31.76 -23.41 40.18
C GLU A 161 -30.55 -22.79 39.44
N ASN A 162 -30.48 -21.47 39.24
CA ASN A 162 -29.52 -20.84 38.30
C ASN A 162 -28.13 -20.51 38.85
N MET A 163 -27.83 -21.01 40.05
CA MET A 163 -27.13 -20.16 40.99
C MET A 163 -25.62 -20.51 41.15
N GLN A 164 -25.12 -21.71 40.82
CA GLN A 164 -23.79 -22.20 41.31
C GLN A 164 -22.55 -21.81 40.49
N GLU A 165 -22.69 -21.07 39.39
CA GLU A 165 -21.60 -20.79 38.44
C GLU A 165 -21.00 -19.37 38.53
N MET A 166 -21.59 -18.45 39.31
CA MET A 166 -21.26 -17.01 39.24
C MET A 166 -20.24 -16.50 40.28
N VAL A 167 -19.06 -17.10 40.31
CA VAL A 167 -17.86 -16.48 40.93
C VAL A 167 -16.66 -16.78 40.04
N ASN A 168 -15.85 -15.76 39.72
CA ASN A 168 -14.63 -15.84 38.92
C ASN A 168 -14.79 -15.94 37.39
N LEU A 169 -15.67 -15.13 36.81
CA LEU A 169 -15.84 -15.01 35.35
C LEU A 169 -14.63 -14.28 34.73
N SER A 170 -14.19 -14.70 33.53
CA SER A 170 -13.28 -13.88 32.72
C SER A 170 -14.03 -12.72 32.04
N GLN A 171 -13.30 -11.77 31.45
CA GLN A 171 -13.92 -10.71 30.64
C GLN A 171 -14.79 -11.25 29.50
N GLN A 172 -14.39 -12.34 28.83
CA GLN A 172 -15.17 -12.93 27.74
C GLN A 172 -16.43 -13.64 28.26
N ASP A 173 -16.34 -14.34 29.39
CA ASP A 173 -17.49 -14.97 30.03
C ASP A 173 -18.50 -13.91 30.52
N TYR A 174 -18.00 -12.77 31.03
CA TYR A 174 -18.83 -11.64 31.41
C TYR A 174 -19.58 -11.06 30.20
N ILE A 175 -18.89 -10.78 29.09
CA ILE A 175 -19.53 -10.27 27.85
C ILE A 175 -20.61 -11.25 27.37
N LYS A 176 -20.26 -12.54 27.27
CA LYS A 176 -21.21 -13.60 26.89
C LYS A 176 -22.42 -13.63 27.83
N ARG A 177 -22.23 -13.44 29.14
CA ARG A 177 -23.33 -13.42 30.10
C ARG A 177 -24.23 -12.19 29.96
N ILE A 178 -23.68 -11.04 29.57
CA ILE A 178 -24.48 -9.85 29.22
C ILE A 178 -25.28 -10.12 27.92
N ASP A 179 -24.69 -10.75 26.92
CA ASP A 179 -25.41 -11.15 25.69
C ASP A 179 -26.55 -12.15 25.98
N GLU A 180 -26.34 -13.11 26.88
CA GLU A 180 -27.38 -14.02 27.37
C GLU A 180 -28.53 -13.27 28.05
N LEU A 181 -28.24 -12.23 28.88
CA LEU A 181 -29.26 -11.38 29.49
C LEU A 181 -30.03 -10.54 28.45
N ASN A 182 -29.35 -10.06 27.39
CA ASN A 182 -29.99 -9.35 26.30
C ASN A 182 -30.91 -10.27 25.48
N ASN A 183 -30.46 -11.50 25.20
CA ASN A 183 -31.29 -12.52 24.54
C ASN A 183 -32.50 -12.93 25.42
N ALA A 184 -32.31 -13.07 26.73
CA ALA A 184 -33.40 -13.32 27.67
C ALA A 184 -34.43 -12.17 27.72
N LEU A 185 -33.96 -10.91 27.63
CA LEU A 185 -34.82 -9.73 27.50
C LEU A 185 -35.67 -9.79 26.23
N LEU A 186 -35.04 -10.09 25.08
CA LEU A 186 -35.73 -10.19 23.79
C LEU A 186 -36.75 -11.34 23.77
N ASN A 187 -36.40 -12.51 24.30
CA ASN A 187 -37.30 -13.66 24.39
C ASN A 187 -38.52 -13.35 25.27
N ALA A 188 -38.29 -12.87 26.51
CA ALA A 188 -39.37 -12.45 27.40
C ALA A 188 -40.22 -11.31 26.80
N TRP A 189 -39.63 -10.45 25.98
CA TRP A 189 -40.40 -9.43 25.26
C TRP A 189 -41.27 -10.05 24.17
N ASN A 190 -40.75 -10.99 23.38
CA ASN A 190 -41.50 -11.65 22.30
C ASN A 190 -42.65 -12.53 22.84
N GLU A 191 -42.49 -13.11 24.04
CA GLU A 191 -43.51 -13.87 24.77
C GLU A 191 -44.58 -12.98 25.47
N ASP A 192 -44.55 -11.66 25.25
CA ASP A 192 -45.34 -10.60 25.92
C ASP A 192 -45.20 -10.56 27.46
N GLU A 193 -44.18 -11.21 28.03
CA GLU A 193 -43.85 -11.23 29.47
C GLU A 193 -43.21 -9.91 29.97
N LYS A 194 -43.86 -8.76 29.71
CA LYS A 194 -43.28 -7.42 29.91
C LYS A 194 -42.84 -7.09 31.33
N VAL A 195 -43.40 -7.78 32.34
CA VAL A 195 -42.97 -7.65 33.75
C VAL A 195 -41.60 -8.30 33.95
N LYS A 196 -41.33 -9.44 33.30
CA LYS A 196 -40.04 -10.14 33.31
C LYS A 196 -39.00 -9.32 32.53
N SER A 197 -39.36 -8.77 31.37
CA SER A 197 -38.51 -7.80 30.65
C SER A 197 -38.08 -6.63 31.54
N LEU A 198 -39.03 -6.03 32.28
CA LEU A 198 -38.71 -4.93 33.21
C LEU A 198 -37.83 -5.40 34.38
N LYS A 199 -38.07 -6.60 34.96
CA LYS A 199 -37.21 -7.19 36.00
C LYS A 199 -35.75 -7.35 35.52
N ILE A 200 -35.54 -7.90 34.31
CA ILE A 200 -34.21 -8.10 33.72
C ILE A 200 -33.45 -6.78 33.59
N VAL A 201 -34.13 -5.73 33.11
CA VAL A 201 -33.53 -4.40 32.90
C VAL A 201 -33.21 -3.69 34.23
N ILE A 202 -34.04 -3.88 35.26
CA ILE A 202 -33.74 -3.45 36.63
C ILE A 202 -32.52 -4.18 37.17
N GLN A 203 -32.41 -5.50 36.97
CA GLN A 203 -31.24 -6.30 37.38
C GLN A 203 -29.97 -5.83 36.66
N CYS A 204 -30.01 -5.62 35.35
CA CYS A 204 -28.88 -5.07 34.59
C CYS A 204 -28.44 -3.70 35.15
N SER A 205 -29.40 -2.82 35.47
CA SER A 205 -29.10 -1.51 36.07
C SER A 205 -28.50 -1.61 37.48
N LYS A 206 -28.84 -2.64 38.27
CA LYS A 206 -28.23 -2.89 39.59
C LYS A 206 -26.76 -3.28 39.49
N LEU A 207 -26.35 -3.97 38.42
CA LEU A 207 -24.94 -4.33 38.20
C LEU A 207 -24.04 -3.09 38.15
N LEU A 208 -24.56 -1.93 37.70
CA LEU A 208 -23.83 -0.65 37.69
C LEU A 208 -23.64 -0.01 39.07
N ALA A 209 -24.30 -0.52 40.13
CA ALA A 209 -24.02 -0.10 41.50
C ALA A 209 -22.77 -0.80 42.08
N ASP A 210 -22.41 -1.96 41.52
CA ASP A 210 -21.26 -2.74 41.94
C ASP A 210 -20.00 -2.25 41.19
N THR A 211 -19.03 -1.75 41.95
CA THR A 211 -17.74 -1.27 41.45
C THR A 211 -16.63 -2.31 41.59
N SER A 212 -16.94 -3.58 41.89
CA SER A 212 -15.96 -4.66 41.91
C SER A 212 -15.14 -4.71 40.60
N VAL A 213 -13.81 -4.83 40.73
CA VAL A 213 -12.84 -4.70 39.62
C VAL A 213 -13.02 -3.35 38.91
N ILE A 214 -12.70 -2.25 39.62
CA ILE A 214 -13.00 -0.88 39.19
C ILE A 214 -12.46 -0.58 37.76
N GLN A 215 -11.32 -1.16 37.37
CA GLN A 215 -10.72 -0.97 36.05
C GLN A 215 -11.63 -1.38 34.87
N PHE A 216 -12.52 -2.35 35.08
CA PHE A 216 -13.48 -2.82 34.06
C PHE A 216 -14.76 -1.95 34.00
N TYR A 217 -14.97 -1.06 34.96
CA TYR A 217 -16.23 -0.30 35.09
C TYR A 217 -16.65 0.47 33.82
N PRO A 218 -15.75 1.12 33.05
CA PRO A 218 -16.11 1.76 31.78
C PRO A 218 -16.71 0.79 30.74
N SER A 219 -16.12 -0.40 30.61
CA SER A 219 -16.60 -1.45 29.70
C SER A 219 -17.92 -2.06 30.16
N LYS A 220 -18.03 -2.34 31.47
CA LYS A 220 -19.26 -2.78 32.15
C LYS A 220 -20.43 -1.81 31.91
N PHE A 221 -20.18 -0.50 32.05
CA PHE A 221 -21.15 0.55 31.76
C PHE A 221 -21.67 0.48 30.32
N VAL A 222 -20.76 0.47 29.33
CA VAL A 222 -21.14 0.46 27.91
C VAL A 222 -22.06 -0.73 27.61
N LEU A 223 -21.63 -1.95 27.96
CA LEU A 223 -22.36 -3.20 27.70
C LEU A 223 -23.77 -3.21 28.31
N ILE A 224 -23.90 -2.78 29.56
CA ILE A 224 -25.22 -2.74 30.24
C ILE A 224 -26.11 -1.68 29.60
N THR A 225 -25.57 -0.50 29.26
CA THR A 225 -26.38 0.57 28.65
C THR A 225 -26.93 0.21 27.26
N ASP A 226 -26.33 -0.73 26.53
CA ASP A 226 -26.90 -1.26 25.29
C ASP A 226 -28.20 -2.06 25.53
N ILE A 227 -28.28 -2.82 26.64
CA ILE A 227 -29.50 -3.53 27.05
C ILE A 227 -30.59 -2.53 27.44
N LEU A 228 -30.22 -1.48 28.17
CA LEU A 228 -31.15 -0.40 28.55
C LEU A 228 -31.72 0.29 27.29
N ASP A 229 -30.86 0.65 26.34
CA ASP A 229 -31.26 1.29 25.09
C ASP A 229 -32.14 0.36 24.23
N THR A 230 -31.87 -0.94 24.25
CA THR A 230 -32.70 -1.97 23.58
C THR A 230 -34.09 -2.02 24.21
N PHE A 231 -34.19 -2.08 25.53
CA PHE A 231 -35.47 -1.99 26.24
C PHE A 231 -36.22 -0.68 25.95
N GLY A 232 -35.52 0.46 25.96
CA GLY A 232 -36.08 1.78 25.64
C GLY A 232 -36.73 1.82 24.25
N LYS A 233 -36.04 1.28 23.24
CA LYS A 233 -36.57 1.13 21.86
C LYS A 233 -37.82 0.25 21.83
N LEU A 234 -37.77 -0.93 22.45
CA LEU A 234 -38.90 -1.86 22.49
C LEU A 234 -40.15 -1.24 23.15
N VAL A 235 -39.98 -0.51 24.26
CA VAL A 235 -41.07 0.23 24.91
C VAL A 235 -41.63 1.33 24.00
N TYR A 236 -40.74 2.11 23.36
CA TYR A 236 -41.13 3.17 22.43
C TYR A 236 -41.93 2.63 21.22
N GLU A 237 -41.46 1.56 20.58
CA GLU A 237 -42.14 0.90 19.45
C GLU A 237 -43.49 0.31 19.85
N ARG A 238 -43.62 -0.24 21.06
CA ARG A 238 -44.91 -0.73 21.59
C ARG A 238 -45.91 0.40 21.86
N ILE A 239 -45.45 1.58 22.25
CA ILE A 239 -46.33 2.75 22.39
C ILE A 239 -46.69 3.27 20.98
N LYS A 240 -45.72 3.37 20.06
CA LYS A 240 -45.94 3.84 18.67
C LYS A 240 -46.91 2.94 17.89
N SER A 241 -46.86 1.61 18.07
CA SER A 241 -47.78 0.67 17.42
C SER A 241 -49.20 0.71 18.00
N LYS A 242 -49.37 1.15 19.25
CA LYS A 242 -50.68 1.39 19.87
C LYS A 242 -51.27 2.77 19.58
N SER A 243 -50.47 3.71 19.06
CA SER A 243 -50.91 5.01 18.58
C SER A 243 -51.18 4.98 17.08
N THR A 244 -52.36 4.49 16.70
CA THR A 244 -52.94 4.75 15.38
C THR A 244 -53.80 6.01 15.45
N TYR A 245 -53.64 6.91 14.49
CA TYR A 245 -54.40 8.17 14.44
C TYR A 245 -55.23 8.25 13.15
N LEU A 246 -56.33 9.01 13.19
CA LEU A 246 -57.14 9.33 12.02
C LEU A 246 -56.68 10.70 11.51
N ALA A 247 -56.12 10.73 10.29
CA ALA A 247 -55.72 11.99 9.66
C ALA A 247 -56.97 12.82 9.31
N PRO A 248 -56.93 14.17 9.41
CA PRO A 248 -58.06 15.02 9.04
C PRO A 248 -58.54 14.74 7.60
N GLY A 249 -59.79 14.29 7.45
CA GLY A 249 -60.37 13.92 6.16
C GLY A 249 -60.17 12.46 5.70
N SER A 250 -59.56 11.58 6.53
CA SER A 250 -59.39 10.15 6.23
C SER A 250 -60.09 9.25 7.26
N SER A 251 -60.96 8.35 6.80
CA SER A 251 -61.55 7.29 7.64
C SER A 251 -60.63 6.08 7.86
N LYS A 252 -59.39 6.08 7.33
CA LYS A 252 -58.41 5.00 7.53
C LYS A 252 -57.42 5.37 8.63
N PRO A 253 -57.25 4.53 9.68
CA PRO A 253 -56.23 4.75 10.70
C PRO A 253 -54.83 4.60 10.10
N GLN A 254 -53.94 5.52 10.43
CA GLN A 254 -52.54 5.53 10.01
C GLN A 254 -51.60 5.45 11.23
N PRO A 255 -50.38 4.90 11.10
CA PRO A 255 -49.35 4.98 12.13
C PRO A 255 -48.84 6.43 12.27
N LEU A 256 -48.45 6.84 13.48
CA LEU A 256 -47.92 8.20 13.71
C LEU A 256 -46.74 8.54 12.76
N PRO A 257 -46.68 9.79 12.25
CA PRO A 257 -45.52 10.32 11.52
C PRO A 257 -44.22 10.20 12.33
N GLU A 258 -43.08 10.42 11.68
CA GLU A 258 -41.78 10.39 12.39
C GLU A 258 -41.62 11.57 13.36
N ASN A 259 -42.07 12.76 12.96
CA ASN A 259 -42.10 13.98 13.77
C ASN A 259 -43.55 14.29 14.18
N PHE A 260 -44.13 13.50 15.08
CA PHE A 260 -45.47 13.76 15.63
C PHE A 260 -45.40 14.71 16.83
N THR A 261 -46.43 15.55 17.00
CA THR A 261 -46.62 16.34 18.23
C THR A 261 -47.51 15.61 19.23
N ALA A 262 -47.37 15.92 20.52
CA ALA A 262 -48.11 15.25 21.58
C ALA A 262 -49.64 15.31 21.41
N ASP A 263 -50.20 16.33 20.77
CA ASP A 263 -51.66 16.49 20.60
C ASP A 263 -52.30 15.47 19.66
N ILE A 264 -51.53 14.93 18.71
CA ILE A 264 -52.01 13.93 17.72
C ILE A 264 -52.06 12.52 18.33
N VAL A 265 -51.45 12.32 19.50
CA VAL A 265 -51.31 11.00 20.15
C VAL A 265 -52.62 10.59 20.85
N PRO A 266 -53.19 9.41 20.53
CA PRO A 266 -54.41 8.91 21.16
C PRO A 266 -54.32 8.78 22.69
N ALA A 267 -55.42 9.05 23.38
CA ALA A 267 -55.50 8.97 24.85
C ALA A 267 -55.11 7.58 25.41
N SER A 268 -55.42 6.49 24.70
CA SER A 268 -55.02 5.12 25.05
C SER A 268 -53.50 4.89 25.01
N ALA A 269 -52.80 5.53 24.06
CA ALA A 269 -51.34 5.48 23.97
C ALA A 269 -50.70 6.37 25.04
N LYS A 270 -51.25 7.57 25.30
CA LYS A 270 -50.83 8.43 26.42
C LYS A 270 -50.96 7.73 27.77
N GLU A 271 -52.07 7.02 27.99
CA GLU A 271 -52.29 6.27 29.23
C GLU A 271 -51.37 5.04 29.34
N THR A 272 -51.14 4.32 28.23
CA THR A 272 -50.13 3.24 28.19
C THR A 272 -48.72 3.77 28.52
N CYS A 273 -48.38 4.97 28.05
CA CYS A 273 -47.11 5.65 28.34
C CYS A 273 -46.99 6.05 29.82
N ARG A 274 -48.00 6.71 30.40
CA ARG A 274 -48.06 7.05 31.84
C ARG A 274 -47.90 5.80 32.72
N ASN A 275 -48.56 4.71 32.36
CA ASN A 275 -48.45 3.44 33.09
C ASN A 275 -47.01 2.87 33.12
N TRP A 276 -46.18 3.13 32.11
CA TRP A 276 -44.76 2.79 32.17
C TRP A 276 -43.99 3.71 33.14
N PHE A 277 -44.19 5.02 33.07
CA PHE A 277 -43.57 5.96 34.00
C PHE A 277 -43.95 5.69 35.46
N PHE A 278 -45.22 5.38 35.76
CA PHE A 278 -45.64 5.02 37.12
C PHE A 278 -45.00 3.71 37.63
N LYS A 279 -44.83 2.70 36.75
CA LYS A 279 -44.15 1.45 37.08
C LYS A 279 -42.64 1.62 37.32
N ILE A 280 -42.02 2.62 36.71
CA ILE A 280 -40.61 2.94 36.91
C ILE A 280 -40.43 3.80 38.16
N ALA A 281 -41.31 4.79 38.38
CA ALA A 281 -41.30 5.61 39.58
C ALA A 281 -41.46 4.80 40.89
N SER A 282 -42.12 3.63 40.84
CA SER A 282 -42.28 2.74 42.00
C SER A 282 -41.06 1.83 42.31
N ILE A 283 -40.02 1.82 41.46
CA ILE A 283 -38.76 1.10 41.72
C ILE A 283 -38.09 1.74 42.94
N ARG A 284 -37.95 1.01 44.05
CA ARG A 284 -37.48 1.58 45.33
C ARG A 284 -36.04 2.10 45.27
N GLU A 285 -35.14 1.39 44.60
CA GLU A 285 -33.72 1.74 44.50
C GLU A 285 -33.47 2.89 43.53
N LEU A 286 -32.62 3.85 43.93
CA LEU A 286 -32.37 5.07 43.16
C LEU A 286 -31.66 4.80 41.82
N LEU A 287 -30.57 4.03 41.82
CA LEU A 287 -29.76 3.84 40.61
C LEU A 287 -30.52 3.13 39.48
N PRO A 288 -31.23 2.00 39.71
CA PRO A 288 -32.05 1.37 38.68
C PRO A 288 -33.20 2.28 38.22
N ARG A 289 -33.80 3.07 39.13
CA ARG A 289 -34.84 4.03 38.75
C ARG A 289 -34.31 5.07 37.75
N ILE A 290 -33.16 5.68 38.03
CA ILE A 290 -32.53 6.68 37.14
C ILE A 290 -32.25 6.07 35.76
N TYR A 291 -31.58 4.91 35.70
CA TYR A 291 -31.20 4.27 34.44
C TYR A 291 -32.41 3.84 33.60
N VAL A 292 -33.41 3.19 34.19
CA VAL A 292 -34.59 2.72 33.46
C VAL A 292 -35.51 3.88 33.05
N GLU A 293 -35.61 4.93 33.87
CA GLU A 293 -36.34 6.15 33.51
C GLU A 293 -35.65 6.90 32.36
N ALA A 294 -34.32 7.02 32.39
CA ALA A 294 -33.54 7.59 31.30
C ALA A 294 -33.70 6.77 30.00
N ALA A 295 -33.66 5.43 30.08
CA ALA A 295 -33.80 4.56 28.91
C ALA A 295 -35.13 4.75 28.15
N ILE A 296 -36.23 5.01 28.87
CA ILE A 296 -37.53 5.28 28.25
C ILE A 296 -37.82 6.78 28.03
N LEU A 297 -36.86 7.67 28.26
CA LEU A 297 -37.07 9.13 28.25
C LEU A 297 -37.68 9.63 26.93
N LYS A 298 -37.32 9.03 25.78
CA LYS A 298 -37.90 9.34 24.46
C LYS A 298 -39.43 9.14 24.41
N CYS A 299 -40.00 8.33 25.31
CA CYS A 299 -41.44 8.15 25.42
C CYS A 299 -42.16 9.37 26.01
N THR A 300 -41.45 10.33 26.65
CA THR A 300 -42.07 11.58 27.14
C THR A 300 -42.66 12.43 26.00
N ASN A 301 -42.15 12.31 24.77
CA ASN A 301 -42.71 12.93 23.56
C ASN A 301 -44.17 12.51 23.27
N PHE A 302 -44.63 11.35 23.77
CA PHE A 302 -46.04 10.96 23.66
C PHE A 302 -46.96 11.75 24.61
N LEU A 303 -46.40 12.41 25.63
CA LEU A 303 -47.15 13.07 26.70
C LEU A 303 -47.22 14.59 26.51
N SER A 304 -46.07 15.25 26.35
CA SER A 304 -45.98 16.71 26.12
C SER A 304 -44.54 17.15 25.83
N ASP A 305 -44.37 18.12 24.92
CA ASP A 305 -43.06 18.52 24.40
C ASP A 305 -42.16 19.18 25.48
N GLU A 306 -42.72 19.98 26.40
CA GLU A 306 -41.96 20.55 27.54
C GLU A 306 -41.50 19.51 28.59
N SER A 307 -42.10 18.31 28.63
CA SER A 307 -41.86 17.37 29.73
C SER A 307 -40.47 16.70 29.66
N VAL A 308 -39.88 16.60 28.46
CA VAL A 308 -38.52 16.07 28.25
C VAL A 308 -37.52 16.86 29.08
N SER A 309 -37.54 18.18 28.91
CA SER A 309 -36.61 19.14 29.52
C SER A 309 -36.63 19.09 31.06
N LYS A 310 -37.84 19.17 31.62
CA LYS A 310 -38.08 19.10 33.07
C LYS A 310 -37.65 17.73 33.65
N SER A 311 -37.84 16.65 32.89
CA SER A 311 -37.43 15.29 33.29
C SER A 311 -35.91 15.12 33.28
N ILE A 312 -35.20 15.64 32.27
CA ILE A 312 -33.74 15.62 32.20
C ILE A 312 -33.14 16.39 33.38
N ASN A 313 -33.58 17.62 33.63
CA ASN A 313 -33.08 18.43 34.76
C ASN A 313 -33.25 17.71 36.11
N ARG A 314 -34.40 17.04 36.33
CA ARG A 314 -34.64 16.21 37.51
C ARG A 314 -33.68 15.02 37.57
N LEU A 315 -33.52 14.27 36.48
CA LEU A 315 -32.64 13.09 36.43
C LEU A 315 -31.18 13.46 36.69
N ILE A 316 -30.68 14.54 36.09
CA ILE A 316 -29.31 15.06 36.36
C ILE A 316 -29.17 15.39 37.85
N SER A 317 -30.14 16.13 38.42
CA SER A 317 -30.14 16.48 39.86
C SER A 317 -30.21 15.25 40.78
N MET A 318 -30.83 14.15 40.33
CA MET A 318 -30.87 12.88 41.08
C MET A 318 -29.52 12.16 41.08
N THR A 319 -28.65 12.36 40.08
CA THR A 319 -27.31 11.74 40.09
C THR A 319 -26.41 12.29 41.19
N SER A 320 -26.62 13.53 41.65
CA SER A 320 -25.89 14.11 42.78
C SER A 320 -26.15 13.38 44.11
N GLY A 321 -27.22 12.55 44.17
CA GLY A 321 -27.53 11.68 45.31
C GLY A 321 -26.83 10.32 45.30
N ILE A 322 -26.03 10.02 44.27
CA ILE A 322 -25.24 8.78 44.20
C ILE A 322 -23.94 8.98 44.99
N GLY A 323 -23.67 8.08 45.95
CA GLY A 323 -22.56 8.23 46.91
C GLY A 323 -21.17 7.81 46.39
N ASP A 324 -21.10 7.11 45.25
CA ASP A 324 -19.86 6.79 44.56
C ASP A 324 -19.65 7.76 43.38
N PRO A 325 -18.55 8.53 43.33
CA PRO A 325 -18.34 9.54 42.30
C PRO A 325 -18.16 8.96 40.89
N LEU A 326 -17.62 7.75 40.74
CA LEU A 326 -17.46 7.09 39.43
C LEU A 326 -18.84 6.69 38.89
N VAL A 327 -19.66 6.04 39.71
CA VAL A 327 -21.03 5.67 39.37
C VAL A 327 -21.88 6.90 39.04
N ALA A 328 -21.71 7.99 39.81
CA ALA A 328 -22.41 9.27 39.58
C ALA A 328 -22.02 9.91 38.23
N ALA A 329 -20.73 9.95 37.89
CA ALA A 329 -20.24 10.51 36.62
C ALA A 329 -20.78 9.72 35.42
N TYR A 330 -20.79 8.39 35.50
CA TYR A 330 -21.31 7.53 34.43
C TYR A 330 -22.85 7.58 34.30
N ALA A 331 -23.59 7.66 35.41
CA ALA A 331 -25.04 7.88 35.36
C ALA A 331 -25.39 9.22 34.69
N ASN A 332 -24.64 10.28 35.01
CA ASN A 332 -24.77 11.60 34.37
C ASN A 332 -24.43 11.54 32.87
N CYS A 333 -23.37 10.81 32.50
CA CYS A 333 -23.01 10.55 31.10
C CYS A 333 -24.12 9.82 30.33
N TYR A 334 -24.78 8.82 30.92
CA TYR A 334 -25.91 8.13 30.28
C TYR A 334 -27.09 9.08 30.02
N ILE A 335 -27.50 9.87 31.02
CA ILE A 335 -28.58 10.85 30.87
C ILE A 335 -28.23 11.87 29.79
N CYS A 336 -26.99 12.38 29.78
CA CYS A 336 -26.50 13.30 28.75
C CYS A 336 -26.58 12.66 27.35
N ARG A 337 -26.09 11.42 27.20
CA ARG A 337 -26.15 10.65 25.94
C ARG A 337 -27.58 10.47 25.43
N VAL A 338 -28.51 10.06 26.30
CA VAL A 338 -29.91 9.88 25.89
C VAL A 338 -30.56 11.22 25.55
N GLY A 339 -30.29 12.29 26.32
CA GLY A 339 -30.79 13.64 26.03
C GLY A 339 -30.44 14.12 24.62
N ILE A 340 -29.16 14.03 24.23
CA ILE A 340 -28.67 14.38 22.88
C ILE A 340 -29.38 13.55 21.79
N SER A 341 -29.68 12.27 22.07
CA SER A 341 -30.35 11.38 21.11
C SER A 341 -31.84 11.68 20.90
N ILE A 342 -32.44 12.51 21.77
CA ILE A 342 -33.83 12.97 21.66
C ILE A 342 -33.85 14.33 20.97
N ASP A 343 -33.06 15.29 21.46
CA ASP A 343 -32.94 16.63 20.88
C ASP A 343 -31.54 17.23 21.14
N THR A 344 -30.85 17.59 20.07
CA THR A 344 -29.54 18.26 20.08
C THR A 344 -29.60 19.75 20.43
N SER A 345 -30.80 20.35 20.46
CA SER A 345 -31.04 21.76 20.80
C SER A 345 -31.14 22.04 22.30
N LEU A 346 -31.11 21.00 23.15
CA LEU A 346 -31.25 21.05 24.62
C LEU A 346 -30.01 21.60 25.35
N ARG A 347 -29.63 22.83 25.02
CA ARG A 347 -28.37 23.49 25.39
C ARG A 347 -28.16 23.71 26.89
N GLU A 348 -29.23 23.94 27.65
CA GLU A 348 -29.16 24.19 29.10
C GLU A 348 -28.84 22.92 29.91
N HIS A 349 -29.36 21.76 29.48
CA HIS A 349 -29.17 20.49 30.19
C HIS A 349 -27.74 19.98 30.09
N GLN A 350 -27.07 20.26 28.97
CA GLN A 350 -25.65 19.97 28.77
C GLN A 350 -24.79 20.73 29.80
N LEU A 351 -25.08 22.03 30.01
CA LEU A 351 -24.38 22.83 31.02
C LEU A 351 -24.67 22.37 32.46
N LEU A 352 -25.92 21.99 32.75
CA LEU A 352 -26.27 21.41 34.06
C LEU A 352 -25.54 20.08 34.32
N SER A 353 -25.45 19.21 33.30
CA SER A 353 -24.70 17.95 33.35
C SER A 353 -23.22 18.19 33.66
N LEU A 354 -22.59 19.17 32.98
CA LEU A 354 -21.21 19.57 33.28
C LEU A 354 -21.04 20.13 34.70
N ASN A 355 -21.89 21.05 35.13
CA ASN A 355 -21.81 21.62 36.48
C ASN A 355 -21.93 20.54 37.57
N ASN A 356 -22.79 19.54 37.36
CA ASN A 356 -22.95 18.40 38.26
C ASN A 356 -21.73 17.47 38.24
N LEU A 357 -21.14 17.19 37.07
CA LEU A 357 -19.88 16.44 36.95
C LEU A 357 -18.73 17.13 37.71
N LEU A 358 -18.58 18.44 37.53
CA LEU A 358 -17.60 19.27 38.23
C LEU A 358 -17.84 19.32 39.76
N PHE A 359 -19.09 19.21 40.21
CA PHE A 359 -19.41 19.05 41.63
C PHE A 359 -19.01 17.68 42.17
N VAL A 360 -19.28 16.60 41.43
CA VAL A 360 -18.86 15.22 41.78
C VAL A 360 -17.34 15.12 41.94
N PHE A 361 -16.55 15.85 41.13
CA PHE A 361 -15.09 15.87 41.27
C PHE A 361 -14.55 16.44 42.58
N LYS A 362 -15.32 17.25 43.31
CA LYS A 362 -14.94 17.66 44.67
C LYS A 362 -14.94 16.48 45.64
N GLN A 363 -15.66 15.40 45.33
CA GLN A 363 -15.80 14.21 46.16
C GLN A 363 -14.70 13.17 45.96
N ILE A 364 -13.92 13.23 44.86
CA ILE A 364 -12.80 12.29 44.59
C ILE A 364 -11.75 12.37 45.71
N SER A 365 -11.57 13.54 46.32
CA SER A 365 -10.62 13.77 47.42
C SER A 365 -11.04 13.14 48.77
N ASN A 366 -12.26 12.60 48.88
CA ASN A 366 -12.82 12.08 50.13
C ASN A 366 -12.11 10.79 50.62
N GLU A 367 -12.04 10.62 51.94
CA GLU A 367 -11.43 9.41 52.56
C GLU A 367 -12.07 8.09 52.12
N LYS A 368 -13.37 8.08 51.81
CA LYS A 368 -14.06 6.86 51.35
C LYS A 368 -13.47 6.35 50.03
N VAL A 369 -13.22 7.27 49.09
CA VAL A 369 -12.61 6.96 47.80
C VAL A 369 -11.17 6.48 48.00
N LYS A 370 -10.40 7.15 48.86
CA LYS A 370 -9.04 6.70 49.22
C LYS A 370 -9.02 5.28 49.80
N LYS A 371 -9.98 4.93 50.68
CA LYS A 371 -10.12 3.58 51.25
C LYS A 371 -10.50 2.54 50.18
N LEU A 372 -11.39 2.86 49.23
CA LEU A 372 -11.70 1.97 48.09
C LEU A 372 -10.46 1.69 47.23
N ILE A 373 -9.72 2.75 46.86
CA ILE A 373 -8.47 2.65 46.08
C ILE A 373 -7.42 1.78 46.79
N THR A 374 -7.24 1.96 48.11
CA THR A 374 -6.32 1.14 48.90
C THR A 374 -6.75 -0.34 48.99
N ASN A 375 -8.05 -0.62 49.12
CA ASN A 375 -8.57 -1.98 49.21
C ASN A 375 -8.39 -2.76 47.91
N GLU A 376 -8.70 -2.13 46.77
CA GLU A 376 -8.58 -2.73 45.44
C GLU A 376 -7.14 -2.70 44.87
N LYS A 377 -6.18 -2.08 45.59
CA LYS A 377 -4.76 -1.93 45.20
C LYS A 377 -4.55 -1.23 43.85
N ILE A 378 -5.41 -0.28 43.51
CA ILE A 378 -5.34 0.46 42.25
C ILE A 378 -4.54 1.76 42.48
N ASP A 379 -3.73 2.16 41.49
CA ASP A 379 -3.04 3.44 41.54
C ASP A 379 -4.03 4.61 41.39
N LEU A 380 -3.83 5.70 42.13
CA LEU A 380 -4.71 6.88 42.05
C LEU A 380 -4.78 7.43 40.61
N ARG A 381 -3.68 7.37 39.84
CA ARG A 381 -3.64 7.71 38.40
C ARG A 381 -4.61 6.85 37.60
N SER A 382 -4.50 5.54 37.71
CA SER A 382 -5.33 4.55 37.02
C SER A 382 -6.81 4.69 37.37
N TYR A 383 -7.14 5.05 38.61
CA TYR A 383 -8.51 5.35 39.03
C TYR A 383 -9.07 6.63 38.38
N ILE A 384 -8.25 7.70 38.29
CA ILE A 384 -8.62 8.98 37.67
C ILE A 384 -8.86 8.80 36.16
N GLU A 385 -8.07 7.97 35.47
CA GLU A 385 -8.27 7.68 34.05
C GLU A 385 -9.62 7.03 33.73
N LEU A 386 -10.23 6.29 34.66
CA LEU A 386 -11.55 5.68 34.46
C LEU A 386 -12.66 6.70 34.20
N TYR A 387 -12.45 7.98 34.55
CA TYR A 387 -13.44 9.03 34.29
C TYR A 387 -13.36 9.57 32.86
N CYS A 388 -12.25 9.41 32.12
CA CYS A 388 -12.07 10.01 30.78
C CYS A 388 -13.31 9.83 29.89
N PRO A 389 -13.85 8.60 29.68
CA PRO A 389 -14.93 8.40 28.71
C PRO A 389 -16.23 9.13 29.06
N ALA A 390 -16.52 9.29 30.35
CA ALA A 390 -17.68 10.04 30.82
C ALA A 390 -17.48 11.56 30.65
N ILE A 391 -16.27 12.06 30.93
CA ILE A 391 -15.93 13.48 30.75
C ILE A 391 -15.91 13.86 29.28
N ASP A 392 -15.21 13.08 28.46
CA ASP A 392 -15.04 13.34 27.03
C ASP A 392 -16.39 13.38 26.31
N TRP A 393 -17.36 12.56 26.74
CA TRP A 393 -18.72 12.61 26.19
C TRP A 393 -19.50 13.85 26.66
N ILE A 394 -19.46 14.16 27.96
CA ILE A 394 -20.18 15.32 28.52
C ILE A 394 -19.60 16.63 27.93
N LEU A 395 -18.27 16.79 27.89
CA LEU A 395 -17.63 17.97 27.29
C LEU A 395 -17.93 18.08 25.80
N GLN A 396 -17.78 17.01 25.01
CA GLN A 396 -18.11 17.02 23.58
C GLN A 396 -19.58 17.44 23.33
N SER A 397 -20.50 17.03 24.22
CA SER A 397 -21.91 17.45 24.11
C SER A 397 -22.11 18.95 24.37
N VAL A 398 -21.34 19.53 25.28
CA VAL A 398 -21.40 20.95 25.67
C VAL A 398 -20.76 21.83 24.60
N THR A 399 -19.67 21.38 23.98
CA THR A 399 -18.84 22.15 23.04
C THR A 399 -19.33 22.11 21.59
N TYR A 400 -20.12 21.09 21.22
CA TYR A 400 -20.60 20.89 19.86
C TYR A 400 -21.36 22.12 19.29
N ASN A 401 -20.90 22.62 18.14
CA ASN A 401 -21.44 23.76 17.40
C ASN A 401 -21.71 24.99 18.29
N ARG A 402 -20.75 25.37 19.13
CA ARG A 402 -20.82 26.55 20.02
C ARG A 402 -19.85 27.66 19.61
N ASN A 403 -20.20 28.90 19.94
CA ASN A 403 -19.35 30.08 19.71
C ASN A 403 -18.18 30.12 20.70
N ASN A 404 -17.05 30.69 20.26
CA ASN A 404 -15.81 30.77 21.06
C ASN A 404 -15.99 31.43 22.44
N ASP A 405 -16.91 32.40 22.60
CA ASP A 405 -17.14 33.04 23.90
C ASP A 405 -17.84 32.11 24.91
N TYR A 406 -18.69 31.19 24.44
CA TYR A 406 -19.26 30.14 25.29
C TYR A 406 -18.21 29.07 25.64
N LEU A 407 -17.30 28.76 24.70
CA LEU A 407 -16.16 27.89 24.98
C LEU A 407 -15.21 28.50 26.03
N LYS A 408 -15.03 29.83 26.06
CA LYS A 408 -14.32 30.54 27.14
C LYS A 408 -15.04 30.44 28.48
N GLU A 409 -16.37 30.58 28.52
CA GLU A 409 -17.14 30.42 29.76
C GLU A 409 -17.01 29.00 30.34
N VAL A 410 -17.09 27.98 29.48
CA VAL A 410 -16.90 26.57 29.85
C VAL A 410 -15.46 26.31 30.32
N LEU A 411 -14.47 26.84 29.59
CA LEU A 411 -13.06 26.77 29.97
C LEU A 411 -12.80 27.38 31.35
N ASN A 412 -13.31 28.59 31.61
CA ASN A 412 -13.16 29.27 32.90
C ASN A 412 -13.75 28.46 34.06
N LYS A 413 -14.94 27.86 33.90
CA LYS A 413 -15.56 26.99 34.92
C LYS A 413 -14.71 25.74 35.18
N CYS A 414 -14.11 25.15 34.15
CA CYS A 414 -13.19 24.03 34.31
C CYS A 414 -11.88 24.46 34.98
N ILE A 415 -11.36 25.66 34.70
CA ILE A 415 -10.17 26.24 35.35
C ILE A 415 -10.43 26.49 36.84
N GLU A 416 -11.58 27.07 37.22
CA GLU A 416 -11.95 27.27 38.62
C GLU A 416 -11.93 25.97 39.42
N VAL A 417 -12.48 24.89 38.85
CA VAL A 417 -12.55 23.57 39.48
C VAL A 417 -11.20 22.87 39.48
N SER A 418 -10.40 23.05 38.43
CA SER A 418 -9.02 22.57 38.32
C SER A 418 -8.12 23.18 39.40
N ASN A 419 -8.21 24.50 39.59
CA ASN A 419 -7.50 25.25 40.64
C ASN A 419 -7.95 24.82 42.04
N ALA A 420 -9.25 24.55 42.23
CA ALA A 420 -9.80 24.07 43.49
C ALA A 420 -9.46 22.59 43.79
N ASN A 421 -9.25 21.75 42.76
CA ASN A 421 -8.90 20.34 42.90
C ASN A 421 -7.82 19.88 41.92
N ARG A 422 -6.56 20.04 42.35
CA ARG A 422 -5.34 19.66 41.59
C ARG A 422 -5.32 18.21 41.11
N ILE A 423 -6.05 17.30 41.77
CA ILE A 423 -6.12 15.87 41.41
C ILE A 423 -6.72 15.69 40.00
N VAL A 424 -7.71 16.51 39.64
CA VAL A 424 -8.47 16.37 38.39
C VAL A 424 -8.02 17.36 37.31
N ASN A 425 -7.03 18.21 37.62
CA ASN A 425 -6.49 19.23 36.70
C ASN A 425 -6.03 18.62 35.37
N GLY A 426 -5.05 17.72 35.40
CA GLY A 426 -4.50 17.10 34.18
C GLY A 426 -5.55 16.30 33.40
N LEU A 427 -6.47 15.62 34.09
CA LEU A 427 -7.59 14.92 33.46
C LEU A 427 -8.52 15.88 32.70
N LEU A 428 -8.90 17.01 33.32
CA LEU A 428 -9.73 18.03 32.68
C LEU A 428 -9.04 18.66 31.47
N ILE A 429 -7.74 18.98 31.56
CA ILE A 429 -6.96 19.47 30.41
C ILE A 429 -6.98 18.43 29.27
N ASN A 430 -6.74 17.15 29.58
CA ASN A 430 -6.78 16.07 28.59
C ASN A 430 -8.14 15.97 27.90
N SER A 431 -9.22 15.91 28.68
CA SER A 431 -10.58 15.81 28.15
C SER A 431 -11.02 17.05 27.38
N MET A 432 -10.54 18.25 27.73
CA MET A 432 -10.74 19.45 26.91
C MET A 432 -10.06 19.30 25.54
N MET A 433 -8.81 18.86 25.49
CA MET A 433 -8.09 18.65 24.21
C MET A 433 -8.77 17.59 23.32
N SER A 434 -9.37 16.56 23.92
CA SER A 434 -10.14 15.54 23.19
C SER A 434 -11.55 15.98 22.75
N SER A 435 -12.12 17.03 23.36
CA SER A 435 -13.55 17.37 23.20
C SER A 435 -13.82 18.76 22.59
N PHE A 436 -12.83 19.64 22.58
CA PHE A 436 -12.94 20.99 22.02
C PHE A 436 -12.55 20.97 20.55
N GLU A 437 -13.05 21.92 19.76
CA GLU A 437 -12.66 22.01 18.35
C GLU A 437 -11.16 22.32 18.21
N PRO A 438 -10.38 21.60 17.38
CA PRO A 438 -8.93 21.83 17.22
C PRO A 438 -8.58 23.27 16.84
N SER A 439 -9.44 23.93 16.07
CA SER A 439 -9.30 25.35 15.69
C SER A 439 -9.28 26.28 16.90
N TYR A 440 -10.12 26.03 17.91
CA TYR A 440 -10.20 26.79 19.15
C TYR A 440 -9.06 26.41 20.11
N ILE A 441 -8.70 25.12 20.21
CA ILE A 441 -7.53 24.67 21.00
C ILE A 441 -6.25 25.40 20.56
N CYS A 442 -6.07 25.63 19.25
CA CYS A 442 -4.94 26.40 18.73
C CYS A 442 -4.93 27.87 19.21
N GLN A 443 -6.09 28.49 19.45
CA GLN A 443 -6.19 29.88 19.93
C GLN A 443 -5.79 30.00 21.41
N ILE A 444 -6.15 29.01 22.23
CA ILE A 444 -5.86 28.96 23.68
C ILE A 444 -4.62 28.13 24.02
N ALA A 445 -3.81 27.73 23.02
CA ALA A 445 -2.71 26.80 23.22
C ALA A 445 -1.64 27.31 24.21
N ALA A 446 -1.41 28.63 24.27
CA ALA A 446 -0.53 29.25 25.25
C ALA A 446 -1.05 29.08 26.69
N ASP A 447 -2.35 29.31 26.89
CA ASP A 447 -3.02 29.16 28.19
C ASP A 447 -3.02 27.68 28.63
N ILE A 448 -3.23 26.75 27.69
CA ILE A 448 -3.10 25.31 27.95
C ILE A 448 -1.67 24.94 28.40
N VAL A 449 -0.63 25.50 27.76
CA VAL A 449 0.76 25.26 28.19
C VAL A 449 1.05 25.82 29.59
N GLU A 450 0.40 26.91 30.00
CA GLU A 450 0.45 27.41 31.38
C GLU A 450 -0.27 26.48 32.36
N MET A 451 -1.48 26.01 32.03
CA MET A 451 -2.19 25.01 32.82
C MET A 451 -1.41 23.68 32.98
N ILE A 452 -0.68 23.23 31.95
CA ILE A 452 0.17 22.03 32.04
C ILE A 452 1.44 22.26 32.88
N LYS A 453 1.97 23.50 32.93
CA LYS A 453 3.06 23.84 33.87
C LYS A 453 2.60 23.70 35.31
N ASP A 454 1.42 24.21 35.63
CA ASP A 454 0.85 24.22 36.99
C ASP A 454 0.19 22.90 37.40
N SER A 455 -0.02 21.95 36.46
CA SER A 455 -0.56 20.63 36.78
C SER A 455 0.41 19.79 37.62
N ASP A 456 -0.14 18.87 38.41
CA ASP A 456 0.64 17.97 39.24
C ASP A 456 0.84 16.62 38.54
N GLU A 457 2.10 16.28 38.28
CA GLU A 457 2.53 15.06 37.59
C GLU A 457 2.25 13.78 38.40
N GLN A 458 1.95 13.90 39.70
CA GLN A 458 1.54 12.77 40.52
C GLN A 458 0.20 12.17 40.06
N PHE A 459 -0.73 12.97 39.53
CA PHE A 459 -2.09 12.52 39.19
C PHE A 459 -2.31 12.27 37.70
N PHE A 460 -1.63 13.02 36.82
CA PHE A 460 -1.69 12.79 35.37
C PHE A 460 -0.33 13.10 34.71
N PRO A 461 0.20 12.23 33.83
CA PRO A 461 1.51 12.42 33.21
C PRO A 461 1.56 13.62 32.25
N LYS A 462 2.54 14.52 32.44
CA LYS A 462 2.68 15.73 31.62
C LYS A 462 3.05 15.43 30.16
N HIS A 463 3.80 14.35 29.91
CA HIS A 463 4.15 13.94 28.55
C HIS A 463 2.92 13.60 27.70
N LEU A 464 1.87 12.98 28.28
CA LEU A 464 0.62 12.73 27.53
C LEU A 464 -0.11 14.03 27.21
N LEU A 465 -0.09 15.02 28.10
CA LEU A 465 -0.71 16.33 27.85
C LEU A 465 0.01 17.07 26.71
N PHE A 466 1.34 17.14 26.73
CA PHE A 466 2.10 17.75 25.64
C PHE A 466 2.00 16.97 24.31
N ARG A 467 1.88 15.64 24.37
CA ARG A 467 1.62 14.79 23.19
C ARG A 467 0.25 15.10 22.57
N ASN A 468 -0.80 15.14 23.40
CA ASN A 468 -2.16 15.38 22.93
C ASN A 468 -2.37 16.82 22.45
N LEU A 469 -1.76 17.81 23.11
CA LEU A 469 -1.71 19.18 22.60
C LEU A 469 -1.10 19.24 21.20
N ALA A 470 0.04 18.57 20.98
CA ALA A 470 0.67 18.52 19.66
C ALA A 470 -0.21 17.84 18.61
N MET A 471 -0.93 16.76 18.96
CA MET A 471 -1.91 16.14 18.05
C MET A 471 -3.00 17.14 17.63
N CYS A 472 -3.58 17.90 18.58
CA CYS A 472 -4.59 18.92 18.26
C CYS A 472 -4.03 20.04 17.36
N LEU A 473 -2.79 20.47 17.60
CA LEU A 473 -2.10 21.49 16.80
C LEU A 473 -1.77 21.00 15.38
N VAL A 474 -1.40 19.73 15.23
CA VAL A 474 -1.08 19.09 13.93
C VAL A 474 -2.35 18.80 13.13
N PHE A 475 -3.43 18.36 13.77
CA PHE A 475 -4.69 18.00 13.13
C PHE A 475 -5.50 19.21 12.61
N ASN A 476 -5.12 20.44 12.95
CA ASN A 476 -5.77 21.65 12.47
C ASN A 476 -5.43 21.94 10.99
N ASP A 477 -6.00 21.16 10.07
CA ASP A 477 -5.95 21.36 8.61
C ASP A 477 -6.86 22.49 8.14
N HIS A 478 -6.79 23.66 8.80
CA HIS A 478 -7.20 24.89 8.16
C HIS A 478 -6.18 25.22 7.06
N GLU A 479 -6.59 24.95 5.80
CA GLU A 479 -5.90 25.21 4.53
C GLU A 479 -5.61 26.70 4.24
N VAL A 480 -5.12 27.44 5.22
CA VAL A 480 -4.63 28.80 5.00
C VAL A 480 -3.15 28.73 4.68
N LYS A 481 -2.84 28.87 3.39
CA LYS A 481 -1.50 28.98 2.77
C LYS A 481 -0.68 30.21 3.24
N ASN A 482 -0.81 30.62 4.49
CA ASN A 482 -0.10 31.77 5.05
C ASN A 482 1.24 31.36 5.67
N LYS A 483 2.16 30.87 4.82
CA LYS A 483 3.61 30.91 5.11
C LYS A 483 4.12 32.35 5.36
N GLU A 484 3.28 33.35 5.11
CA GLU A 484 3.57 34.78 5.25
C GLU A 484 3.09 35.42 6.57
N ASN A 485 2.30 34.73 7.41
CA ASN A 485 1.88 35.26 8.72
C ASN A 485 3.02 35.19 9.75
N LYS A 486 4.03 36.06 9.59
CA LYS A 486 5.20 36.21 10.47
C LYS A 486 4.86 36.40 11.95
N GLU A 487 3.66 36.89 12.28
CA GLU A 487 3.20 37.03 13.67
C GLU A 487 2.71 35.71 14.26
N LYS A 488 1.96 34.90 13.49
CA LYS A 488 1.55 33.55 13.91
C LYS A 488 2.78 32.66 14.14
N ASN A 489 3.72 32.66 13.20
CA ASN A 489 4.96 31.89 13.33
C ASN A 489 5.79 32.31 14.57
N LYS A 490 5.73 33.58 15.01
CA LYS A 490 6.37 34.02 16.27
C LYS A 490 5.66 33.50 17.52
N GLN A 491 4.32 33.46 17.51
CA GLN A 491 3.53 32.89 18.61
C GLN A 491 3.75 31.38 18.71
N ASP A 492 3.67 30.67 17.57
CA ASP A 492 3.95 29.24 17.48
C ASP A 492 5.38 28.91 17.90
N LEU A 493 6.37 29.73 17.53
CA LEU A 493 7.77 29.56 17.96
C LEU A 493 7.94 29.80 19.46
N LYS A 494 7.23 30.77 20.06
CA LYS A 494 7.23 30.98 21.51
C LYS A 494 6.63 29.76 22.22
N LEU A 495 5.49 29.27 21.74
CA LEU A 495 4.82 28.07 22.25
C LEU A 495 5.74 26.85 22.19
N LEU A 496 6.35 26.57 21.04
CA LEU A 496 7.33 25.48 20.88
C LEU A 496 8.45 25.61 21.91
N ASN A 497 9.07 26.79 22.04
CA ASN A 497 10.16 27.00 23.00
C ASN A 497 9.71 26.82 24.45
N ASP A 498 8.51 27.27 24.82
CA ASP A 498 7.99 27.15 26.18
C ASP A 498 7.57 25.73 26.56
N VAL A 499 7.19 24.90 25.58
CA VAL A 499 7.01 23.45 25.76
C VAL A 499 8.35 22.71 25.77
N TRP A 500 9.23 22.97 24.81
CA TRP A 500 10.47 22.21 24.64
C TRP A 500 11.42 22.38 25.83
N LYS A 501 11.44 23.55 26.48
CA LYS A 501 12.14 23.80 27.78
C LYS A 501 11.71 22.88 28.93
N LEU A 502 10.55 22.23 28.81
CA LEU A 502 10.02 21.28 29.78
C LEU A 502 10.24 19.85 29.30
N VAL A 503 9.93 19.55 28.03
CA VAL A 503 10.09 18.21 27.43
C VAL A 503 11.55 17.72 27.48
N THR A 504 12.52 18.61 27.21
CA THR A 504 13.97 18.33 27.33
C THR A 504 14.46 18.00 28.74
N LYS A 505 13.61 18.14 29.76
CA LYS A 505 13.95 17.82 31.15
C LYS A 505 13.37 16.48 31.62
N PHE A 506 12.64 15.77 30.77
CA PHE A 506 12.13 14.44 31.13
C PHE A 506 13.29 13.44 31.25
N GLU A 507 13.41 12.82 32.43
CA GLU A 507 14.43 11.80 32.72
C GLU A 507 14.15 10.48 31.97
N ASP A 508 12.88 10.17 31.74
CA ASP A 508 12.44 9.01 30.98
C ASP A 508 12.36 9.32 29.48
N ILE A 509 13.23 8.65 28.72
CA ILE A 509 13.37 8.85 27.27
C ILE A 509 12.18 8.28 26.49
N GLY A 510 11.44 7.31 27.04
CA GLY A 510 10.17 6.88 26.46
C GLY A 510 9.15 8.03 26.43
N GLN A 511 9.07 8.80 27.52
CA GLN A 511 8.18 9.96 27.64
C GLN A 511 8.62 11.12 26.73
N TYR A 512 9.93 11.37 26.64
CA TYR A 512 10.51 12.32 25.68
C TYR A 512 10.17 11.93 24.24
N MET A 513 10.43 10.67 23.84
CA MET A 513 10.19 10.20 22.47
C MET A 513 8.71 10.22 22.09
N MET A 514 7.81 9.89 23.02
CA MET A 514 6.35 10.02 22.81
C MET A 514 5.90 11.45 22.51
N CYS A 515 6.62 12.47 23.00
CA CYS A 515 6.41 13.86 22.62
C CYS A 515 7.10 14.18 21.29
N ALA A 516 8.39 13.87 21.16
CA ALA A 516 9.21 14.22 20.00
C ALA A 516 8.65 13.70 18.67
N GLU A 517 8.07 12.49 18.65
CA GLU A 517 7.43 11.87 17.49
C GLU A 517 6.32 12.73 16.85
N ILE A 518 5.60 13.53 17.65
CA ILE A 518 4.46 14.34 17.19
C ILE A 518 4.85 15.82 17.12
N TRP A 519 5.68 16.30 18.05
CA TRP A 519 6.19 17.68 18.00
C TRP A 519 7.08 17.94 16.77
N ILE A 520 7.83 16.95 16.25
CA ILE A 520 8.53 17.12 14.96
C ILE A 520 7.52 17.45 13.84
N GLU A 521 6.33 16.86 13.84
CA GLU A 521 5.31 17.07 12.82
C GLU A 521 4.75 18.50 12.86
N PHE A 522 4.50 19.01 14.07
CA PHE A 522 4.16 20.41 14.28
C PHE A 522 5.27 21.34 13.74
N THR A 523 6.55 21.00 13.98
CA THR A 523 7.66 21.81 13.47
C THR A 523 7.80 21.77 11.95
N LEU A 524 7.51 20.63 11.33
CA LEU A 524 7.54 20.42 9.88
C LEU A 524 6.42 21.20 9.16
N LYS A 525 5.22 21.29 9.74
CA LYS A 525 4.13 22.10 9.19
C LYS A 525 4.40 23.62 9.27
N ASN A 526 4.99 24.09 10.37
CA ASN A 526 4.94 25.52 10.74
C ASN A 526 6.28 26.31 10.64
N PHE A 527 7.44 25.65 10.65
CA PHE A 527 8.75 26.34 10.70
C PHE A 527 9.67 26.05 9.51
N THR A 528 10.91 26.51 9.60
CA THR A 528 11.91 26.38 8.53
C THR A 528 12.95 25.30 8.87
N LYS A 529 13.89 25.07 7.94
CA LYS A 529 14.97 24.10 8.13
C LYS A 529 15.81 24.32 9.39
N LYS A 530 15.86 25.54 9.94
CA LYS A 530 16.63 25.84 11.17
C LYS A 530 16.02 25.18 12.41
N GLU A 531 14.71 25.33 12.59
CA GLU A 531 13.98 24.80 13.73
C GLU A 531 13.95 23.26 13.66
N ILE A 532 13.70 22.70 12.47
CA ILE A 532 13.73 21.25 12.21
C ILE A 532 15.11 20.66 12.53
N ASN A 533 16.19 21.24 12.00
CA ASN A 533 17.57 20.79 12.25
C ASN A 533 17.96 20.90 13.74
N THR A 534 17.38 21.87 14.46
CA THR A 534 17.57 22.02 15.91
C THR A 534 16.87 20.91 16.70
N LEU A 535 15.61 20.60 16.37
CA LEU A 535 14.85 19.52 17.03
C LEU A 535 15.47 18.14 16.77
N ILE A 536 15.87 17.86 15.52
CA ILE A 536 16.60 16.63 15.17
C ILE A 536 17.92 16.56 15.95
N GLY A 537 18.66 17.67 16.03
CA GLY A 537 19.89 17.76 16.81
C GLY A 537 19.72 17.54 18.32
N ASP A 538 18.52 17.79 18.85
CA ASP A 538 18.14 17.55 20.24
C ASP A 538 17.77 16.08 20.49
N ILE A 539 16.95 15.49 19.59
CA ILE A 539 16.59 14.07 19.63
C ILE A 539 17.86 13.19 19.57
N ILE A 540 18.84 13.54 18.73
CA ILE A 540 20.14 12.86 18.70
C ILE A 540 20.80 12.90 20.08
N LYS A 541 20.88 14.06 20.75
CA LYS A 541 21.53 14.20 22.06
C LYS A 541 20.84 13.38 23.17
N HIS A 542 19.51 13.28 23.14
CA HIS A 542 18.76 12.53 24.14
C HIS A 542 18.85 11.01 23.96
N VAL A 543 18.96 10.53 22.72
CA VAL A 543 18.80 9.10 22.40
C VAL A 543 20.13 8.40 22.06
N GLN A 544 21.19 9.17 21.76
CA GLN A 544 22.56 8.67 21.55
C GLN A 544 23.27 8.13 22.81
N PRO A 545 23.07 8.69 24.03
CA PRO A 545 23.57 8.09 25.27
C PRO A 545 23.07 6.64 25.44
N ASP A 546 23.93 5.78 26.00
CA ASP A 546 23.66 4.38 26.32
C ASP A 546 23.01 3.53 25.20
N ARG A 547 23.14 3.99 23.94
CA ARG A 547 22.53 3.41 22.72
C ARG A 547 21.02 3.21 22.79
N GLN A 548 20.31 4.08 23.50
CA GLN A 548 18.86 3.93 23.71
C GLN A 548 18.03 4.02 22.42
N PHE A 549 18.60 4.50 21.31
CA PHE A 549 17.98 4.42 19.96
C PHE A 549 17.56 3.01 19.57
N GLU A 550 18.24 1.96 20.06
CA GLU A 550 17.90 0.57 19.73
C GLU A 550 16.48 0.17 20.20
N ASN A 551 15.98 0.79 21.27
CA ASN A 551 14.64 0.55 21.80
C ASN A 551 13.55 1.38 21.11
N PHE A 552 13.93 2.46 20.41
CA PHE A 552 13.00 3.45 19.85
C PHE A 552 13.03 3.55 18.31
N TYR A 553 13.55 2.52 17.63
CA TYR A 553 13.58 2.46 16.17
C TYR A 553 12.22 2.74 15.49
N PRO A 554 11.06 2.20 15.95
CA PRO A 554 9.77 2.51 15.33
C PRO A 554 9.41 4.00 15.36
N GLN A 555 9.67 4.67 16.49
CA GLN A 555 9.46 6.11 16.65
C GLN A 555 10.43 6.92 15.78
N LEU A 556 11.69 6.48 15.67
CA LEU A 556 12.67 7.12 14.77
C LEU A 556 12.30 6.94 13.29
N GLN A 557 11.78 5.77 12.88
CA GLN A 557 11.24 5.53 11.53
C GLN A 557 9.99 6.38 11.24
N SER A 558 9.09 6.51 12.22
CA SER A 558 7.94 7.43 12.19
C SER A 558 8.39 8.87 11.95
N ILE A 559 9.41 9.33 12.67
CA ILE A 559 10.03 10.66 12.49
C ILE A 559 10.60 10.84 11.06
N VAL A 560 11.38 9.89 10.51
CA VAL A 560 11.87 10.01 9.12
C VAL A 560 10.72 10.05 8.12
N SER A 561 9.71 9.19 8.29
CA SER A 561 8.56 9.11 7.38
C SER A 561 7.79 10.44 7.34
N LYS A 562 7.62 11.10 8.49
CA LYS A 562 7.03 12.44 8.60
C LYS A 562 7.91 13.49 7.91
N ILE A 563 9.22 13.50 8.16
CA ILE A 563 10.15 14.43 7.49
C ILE A 563 10.03 14.32 5.97
N LEU A 564 10.04 13.09 5.42
CA LEU A 564 9.90 12.84 3.98
C LEU A 564 8.51 13.18 3.41
N THR A 565 7.48 13.25 4.25
CA THR A 565 6.11 13.61 3.82
C THR A 565 5.96 15.12 3.67
N TYR A 566 6.58 15.91 4.56
CA TYR A 566 6.45 17.38 4.57
C TYR A 566 7.61 18.12 3.86
N VAL A 567 8.80 17.53 3.77
CA VAL A 567 9.96 18.10 3.07
C VAL A 567 10.10 17.46 1.69
N THR A 568 9.48 18.06 0.68
CA THR A 568 9.55 17.60 -0.72
C THR A 568 10.86 17.98 -1.42
N ASP A 569 11.47 19.09 -1.00
CA ASP A 569 12.73 19.62 -1.53
C ASP A 569 13.92 18.89 -0.88
N TYR A 570 14.60 18.07 -1.67
CA TYR A 570 15.75 17.27 -1.22
C TYR A 570 17.03 18.10 -1.03
N ASN A 571 17.15 19.27 -1.66
CA ASN A 571 18.25 20.20 -1.40
C ASN A 571 18.15 20.77 0.01
N ILE A 572 16.95 21.16 0.43
CA ILE A 572 16.69 21.60 1.80
C ILE A 572 16.97 20.46 2.78
N LEU A 573 16.50 19.24 2.49
CA LEU A 573 16.68 18.07 3.35
C LEU A 573 18.16 17.73 3.60
N PHE A 574 18.95 17.56 2.55
CA PHE A 574 20.38 17.22 2.69
C PHE A 574 21.26 18.41 3.12
N SER A 575 20.77 19.65 3.03
CA SER A 575 21.42 20.81 3.66
C SER A 575 21.27 20.89 5.20
N MET A 576 20.55 19.95 5.82
CA MET A 576 20.44 19.86 7.28
C MET A 576 21.56 19.00 7.87
N ASP A 577 22.58 19.64 8.48
CA ASP A 577 23.75 18.96 9.07
C ASP A 577 23.40 17.82 10.03
N LYS A 578 22.25 17.92 10.73
CA LYS A 578 21.78 16.91 11.69
C LYS A 578 20.98 15.79 11.05
N PHE A 579 20.48 15.92 9.83
CA PHE A 579 19.72 14.85 9.18
C PHE A 579 20.60 13.63 8.89
N MET A 580 21.78 13.81 8.30
CA MET A 580 22.73 12.69 8.11
C MET A 580 23.23 12.11 9.44
N GLN A 581 23.38 12.93 10.49
CA GLN A 581 23.74 12.47 11.83
C GLN A 581 22.60 11.63 12.46
N PHE A 582 21.35 11.98 12.20
CA PHE A 582 20.16 11.22 12.61
C PHE A 582 20.07 9.87 11.90
N LEU A 583 20.35 9.82 10.59
CA LEU A 583 20.39 8.57 9.84
C LEU A 583 21.47 7.59 10.35
N ASN A 584 22.55 8.10 10.95
CA ASN A 584 23.59 7.29 11.58
C ASN A 584 23.17 6.66 12.93
N LEU A 585 22.00 7.02 13.49
CA LEU A 585 21.41 6.31 14.64
C LEU A 585 20.89 4.91 14.27
N PHE A 586 20.55 4.67 13.00
CA PHE A 586 20.10 3.37 12.53
C PHE A 586 21.30 2.42 12.36
N GLN A 587 21.67 1.73 13.44
CA GLN A 587 22.78 0.77 13.46
C GLN A 587 22.35 -0.66 13.07
N LYS A 588 21.08 -1.02 13.29
CA LYS A 588 20.55 -2.33 12.87
C LYS A 588 20.28 -2.32 11.36
N ASP A 589 21.02 -3.13 10.62
CA ASP A 589 21.05 -3.13 9.16
C ASP A 589 19.66 -3.24 8.50
N SER A 590 18.80 -4.15 8.95
CA SER A 590 17.45 -4.32 8.37
C SER A 590 16.60 -3.04 8.45
N ILE A 591 16.67 -2.33 9.58
CA ILE A 591 15.91 -1.09 9.85
C ILE A 591 16.52 0.08 9.06
N LYS A 592 17.85 0.15 9.03
CA LYS A 592 18.61 1.12 8.23
C LYS A 592 18.24 1.02 6.74
N MET A 593 18.10 -0.21 6.23
CA MET A 593 17.68 -0.49 4.87
C MET A 593 16.25 -0.02 4.56
N GLU A 594 15.28 -0.24 5.45
CA GLU A 594 13.90 0.27 5.30
C GLU A 594 13.85 1.81 5.23
N VAL A 595 14.65 2.48 6.07
CA VAL A 595 14.78 3.94 6.09
C VAL A 595 15.39 4.44 4.78
N TYR A 596 16.48 3.82 4.30
CA TYR A 596 17.12 4.18 3.04
C TYR A 596 16.24 3.91 1.82
N LYS A 597 15.51 2.80 1.78
CA LYS A 597 14.47 2.53 0.78
C LYS A 597 13.40 3.63 0.79
N SER A 598 12.95 4.08 1.97
CA SER A 598 11.94 5.15 2.08
C SER A 598 12.46 6.49 1.54
N ILE A 599 13.69 6.90 1.90
CA ILE A 599 14.31 8.13 1.40
C ILE A 599 14.46 8.09 -0.13
N LEU A 600 14.95 6.96 -0.67
CA LEU A 600 15.19 6.79 -2.10
C LEU A 600 13.87 6.71 -2.90
N ASN A 601 12.83 6.06 -2.36
CA ASN A 601 11.50 6.04 -2.96
C ASN A 601 10.85 7.44 -3.00
N GLY A 602 11.04 8.26 -1.96
CA GLY A 602 10.61 9.66 -1.99
C GLY A 602 11.37 10.46 -3.04
N PHE A 603 12.69 10.27 -3.13
CA PHE A 603 13.55 10.95 -4.11
C PHE A 603 13.13 10.59 -5.55
N LEU A 604 12.83 9.32 -5.81
CA LEU A 604 12.35 8.86 -7.12
C LEU A 604 10.94 9.37 -7.48
N LYS A 605 10.09 9.72 -6.50
CA LYS A 605 8.74 10.26 -6.70
C LYS A 605 8.68 11.78 -6.88
N SER A 606 9.66 12.51 -6.35
CA SER A 606 9.73 13.97 -6.50
C SER A 606 9.80 14.37 -7.99
N THR A 607 9.36 15.58 -8.35
CA THR A 607 9.34 16.06 -9.76
C THR A 607 10.44 17.08 -10.07
N GLU A 608 11.38 17.30 -9.15
CA GLU A 608 12.43 18.31 -9.29
C GLU A 608 13.67 17.75 -10.03
N ASP A 609 14.31 18.59 -10.84
CA ASP A 609 15.53 18.26 -11.57
C ASP A 609 16.77 18.52 -10.69
N PHE A 610 17.40 17.44 -10.20
CA PHE A 610 18.56 17.53 -9.27
C PHE A 610 19.93 17.46 -9.96
N ASN A 611 19.98 17.58 -11.28
CA ASN A 611 21.17 17.25 -12.07
C ASN A 611 22.41 18.12 -11.76
N ASP A 612 22.23 19.27 -11.09
CA ASP A 612 23.30 20.20 -10.73
C ASP A 612 23.71 20.18 -9.24
N ASP A 613 22.91 19.55 -8.37
CA ASP A 613 23.11 19.60 -6.92
C ASP A 613 24.01 18.49 -6.39
N ILE A 614 25.32 18.72 -6.51
CA ILE A 614 26.41 17.82 -6.07
C ILE A 614 26.19 17.28 -4.64
N VAL A 615 25.61 18.07 -3.73
CA VAL A 615 25.34 17.65 -2.33
C VAL A 615 24.28 16.56 -2.27
N VAL A 616 23.16 16.71 -2.98
CA VAL A 616 22.09 15.69 -3.05
C VAL A 616 22.61 14.44 -3.76
N MET A 617 23.31 14.63 -4.88
CA MET A 617 23.90 13.54 -5.64
C MET A 617 24.87 12.69 -4.81
N ASN A 618 25.79 13.32 -4.06
CA ASN A 618 26.70 12.61 -3.17
C ASN A 618 25.99 11.95 -1.97
N SER A 619 24.94 12.58 -1.44
CA SER A 619 24.18 12.04 -0.29
C SER A 619 23.35 10.81 -0.69
N ILE A 620 22.64 10.86 -1.81
CA ILE A 620 21.92 9.71 -2.37
C ILE A 620 22.92 8.62 -2.79
N MET A 621 24.07 8.98 -3.38
CA MET A 621 25.15 8.03 -3.68
C MET A 621 25.65 7.29 -2.42
N GLN A 622 25.84 7.99 -1.29
CA GLN A 622 26.22 7.37 -0.01
C GLN A 622 25.13 6.42 0.53
N ILE A 623 23.85 6.77 0.35
CA ILE A 623 22.72 5.91 0.69
C ILE A 623 22.73 4.64 -0.20
N CYS A 624 22.86 4.79 -1.51
CA CYS A 624 22.95 3.67 -2.46
C CYS A 624 24.16 2.76 -2.18
N LYS A 625 25.33 3.31 -1.81
CA LYS A 625 26.50 2.53 -1.37
C LYS A 625 26.17 1.70 -0.13
N SER A 626 25.60 2.32 0.89
CA SER A 626 25.19 1.62 2.11
C SER A 626 24.14 0.54 1.83
N MET A 627 23.25 0.76 0.84
CA MET A 627 22.27 -0.24 0.39
C MET A 627 22.91 -1.40 -0.38
N HIS A 628 23.98 -1.15 -1.13
CA HIS A 628 24.78 -2.17 -1.79
C HIS A 628 25.58 -3.01 -0.78
N ASP A 629 26.21 -2.37 0.20
CA ASP A 629 27.08 -3.04 1.18
C ASP A 629 26.30 -3.97 2.13
N TYR A 630 24.98 -3.78 2.24
CA TYR A 630 24.06 -4.73 2.88
C TYR A 630 23.92 -6.06 2.11
N VAL A 631 24.04 -6.03 0.78
CA VAL A 631 23.86 -7.20 -0.09
C VAL A 631 25.05 -8.14 0.07
N ASN A 632 24.81 -9.24 0.79
CA ASN A 632 25.80 -10.27 1.07
C ASN A 632 25.34 -11.64 0.53
N ALA A 633 26.13 -12.68 0.75
CA ALA A 633 25.87 -14.03 0.23
C ALA A 633 24.63 -14.73 0.83
N LEU A 634 24.03 -14.18 1.89
CA LEU A 634 22.79 -14.66 2.52
C LEU A 634 21.57 -13.81 2.18
N THR A 635 21.74 -12.69 1.46
CA THR A 635 20.64 -11.83 0.99
C THR A 635 19.81 -12.58 -0.06
N LEU A 636 18.49 -12.51 0.03
CA LEU A 636 17.59 -13.16 -0.91
C LEU A 636 17.69 -12.53 -2.31
N ASP A 637 17.59 -13.35 -3.36
CA ASP A 637 17.69 -12.88 -4.75
C ASP A 637 16.64 -11.80 -5.11
N ASP A 638 15.45 -11.86 -4.49
CA ASP A 638 14.41 -10.86 -4.67
C ASP A 638 14.74 -9.52 -4.00
N GLU A 639 15.33 -9.53 -2.80
CA GLU A 639 15.83 -8.31 -2.13
C GLU A 639 17.01 -7.71 -2.91
N LYS A 640 17.92 -8.55 -3.39
CA LYS A 640 19.04 -8.14 -4.27
C LYS A 640 18.51 -7.49 -5.55
N ARG A 641 17.43 -8.04 -6.15
CA ARG A 641 16.78 -7.48 -7.34
C ARG A 641 16.08 -6.16 -7.05
N GLU A 642 15.41 -6.03 -5.91
CA GLU A 642 14.77 -4.79 -5.48
C GLU A 642 15.80 -3.66 -5.29
N ILE A 643 16.85 -3.90 -4.49
CA ILE A 643 17.94 -2.94 -4.25
C ILE A 643 18.60 -2.53 -5.58
N SER A 644 18.88 -3.51 -6.45
CA SER A 644 19.40 -3.27 -7.79
C SER A 644 18.50 -2.34 -8.61
N ASN A 645 17.19 -2.61 -8.63
CA ASN A 645 16.24 -1.81 -9.39
C ASN A 645 16.17 -0.37 -8.87
N MET A 646 16.23 -0.15 -7.55
CA MET A 646 16.24 1.19 -6.96
C MET A 646 17.51 1.97 -7.30
N ILE A 647 18.69 1.33 -7.25
CA ILE A 647 19.96 1.94 -7.67
C ILE A 647 19.95 2.25 -9.18
N CYS A 648 19.40 1.35 -10.00
CA CYS A 648 19.19 1.58 -11.43
C CYS A 648 18.24 2.77 -11.70
N SER A 649 17.15 2.90 -10.93
CA SER A 649 16.23 4.04 -11.04
C SER A 649 16.89 5.37 -10.68
N PHE A 650 17.75 5.39 -9.64
CA PHE A 650 18.57 6.55 -9.30
C PHE A 650 19.51 6.94 -10.44
N ILE A 651 20.30 6.00 -10.96
CA ILE A 651 21.23 6.24 -12.07
C ILE A 651 20.46 6.68 -13.34
N ASN A 652 19.23 6.19 -13.54
CA ASN A 652 18.41 6.61 -14.66
C ASN A 652 17.93 8.06 -14.58
N ARG A 653 17.56 8.53 -13.38
CA ARG A 653 17.09 9.90 -13.13
C ARG A 653 18.15 10.98 -13.38
N ILE A 654 19.42 10.60 -13.37
CA ILE A 654 20.55 11.45 -13.74
C ILE A 654 20.57 11.59 -15.26
N GLU A 655 19.80 12.55 -15.76
CA GLU A 655 19.71 12.83 -17.19
C GLU A 655 20.74 13.87 -17.62
N MET A 656 21.25 13.69 -18.83
CA MET A 656 22.24 14.59 -19.43
C MET A 656 21.54 15.72 -20.17
N ILE A 657 21.70 16.94 -19.67
CA ILE A 657 21.14 18.14 -20.30
C ILE A 657 22.24 19.00 -20.94
N GLU A 658 23.49 18.96 -20.42
CA GLU A 658 24.52 19.96 -20.76
C GLU A 658 25.79 19.42 -21.43
N LYS A 659 26.21 20.15 -22.46
CA LYS A 659 27.36 19.86 -23.35
C LYS A 659 28.73 19.93 -22.66
N ASP A 660 28.85 20.66 -21.56
CA ASP A 660 30.14 20.93 -20.92
C ASP A 660 30.45 19.99 -19.72
N LYS A 661 29.47 19.18 -19.29
CA LYS A 661 29.58 18.25 -18.15
C LYS A 661 29.86 16.79 -18.54
N ILE A 662 30.04 16.50 -19.84
CA ILE A 662 30.18 15.14 -20.40
C ILE A 662 31.29 14.31 -19.70
N GLU A 663 32.43 14.94 -19.37
CA GLU A 663 33.52 14.27 -18.63
C GLU A 663 33.15 13.97 -17.16
N GLN A 664 32.33 14.81 -16.53
CA GLN A 664 31.86 14.60 -15.15
C GLN A 664 30.91 13.40 -15.06
N TYR A 665 30.00 13.24 -16.05
CA TYR A 665 29.14 12.06 -16.14
C TYR A 665 29.95 10.76 -16.32
N LEU A 666 31.03 10.77 -17.13
CA LEU A 666 31.90 9.59 -17.24
C LEU A 666 32.62 9.28 -15.92
N SER A 667 33.11 10.29 -15.20
CA SER A 667 33.68 10.12 -13.86
C SER A 667 32.65 9.50 -12.90
N PHE A 668 31.43 10.05 -12.87
CA PHE A 668 30.34 9.53 -12.06
C PHE A 668 29.99 8.06 -12.38
N TYR A 669 29.93 7.68 -13.66
CA TYR A 669 29.72 6.28 -14.04
C TYR A 669 30.90 5.36 -13.66
N SER A 670 32.14 5.89 -13.65
CA SER A 670 33.32 5.20 -13.11
C SER A 670 33.21 4.98 -11.60
N ASP A 671 32.78 5.99 -10.85
CA ASP A 671 32.57 5.88 -9.40
C ASP A 671 31.43 4.92 -9.06
N CYS A 672 30.32 4.95 -9.83
CA CYS A 672 29.25 3.96 -9.75
C CYS A 672 29.78 2.54 -9.97
N ARG A 673 30.59 2.32 -11.02
CA ARG A 673 31.16 0.99 -11.31
C ARG A 673 32.04 0.49 -10.17
N ALA A 674 32.89 1.36 -9.62
CA ALA A 674 33.77 1.01 -8.50
C ALA A 674 32.97 0.69 -7.22
N SER A 675 31.78 1.27 -7.08
CA SER A 675 30.94 1.16 -5.88
C SER A 675 29.93 0.00 -5.92
N PHE A 676 29.46 -0.39 -7.11
CA PHE A 676 28.37 -1.35 -7.30
C PHE A 676 28.81 -2.63 -8.04
N SER A 677 30.01 -3.13 -7.74
CA SER A 677 30.66 -4.24 -8.46
C SER A 677 29.92 -5.58 -8.42
N ASN A 678 28.97 -5.76 -7.50
CA ASN A 678 28.34 -7.06 -7.24
C ASN A 678 26.92 -7.19 -7.85
N LEU A 679 26.46 -6.17 -8.58
CA LEU A 679 25.11 -6.06 -9.13
C LEU A 679 25.14 -5.98 -10.67
N ASP A 680 25.00 -7.13 -11.34
CA ASP A 680 25.04 -7.25 -12.81
C ASP A 680 24.08 -6.30 -13.55
N SER A 681 22.90 -6.07 -12.99
CA SER A 681 21.88 -5.14 -13.49
C SER A 681 22.34 -3.68 -13.50
N VAL A 682 23.01 -3.24 -12.44
CA VAL A 682 23.61 -1.90 -12.35
C VAL A 682 24.78 -1.78 -13.33
N ILE A 683 25.63 -2.80 -13.40
CA ILE A 683 26.77 -2.85 -14.34
C ILE A 683 26.29 -2.77 -15.80
N SER A 684 25.24 -3.52 -16.17
CA SER A 684 24.64 -3.45 -17.50
C SER A 684 24.08 -2.05 -17.79
N LEU A 685 23.37 -1.44 -16.83
CA LEU A 685 22.83 -0.09 -17.00
C LEU A 685 23.96 0.94 -17.24
N LEU A 686 25.06 0.84 -16.50
CA LEU A 686 26.22 1.72 -16.69
C LEU A 686 26.82 1.58 -18.09
N ILE A 687 26.89 0.36 -18.64
CA ILE A 687 27.36 0.14 -20.02
C ILE A 687 26.39 0.78 -21.03
N HIS A 688 25.07 0.59 -20.90
CA HIS A 688 24.11 1.26 -21.79
C HIS A 688 24.18 2.80 -21.67
N LYS A 689 24.32 3.34 -20.45
CA LYS A 689 24.47 4.79 -20.21
C LYS A 689 25.76 5.35 -20.80
N VAL A 690 26.89 4.62 -20.74
CA VAL A 690 28.16 5.03 -21.35
C VAL A 690 28.17 4.87 -22.87
N ASN A 691 27.46 3.88 -23.42
CA ASN A 691 27.24 3.78 -24.86
C ASN A 691 26.34 4.94 -25.36
N HIS A 692 25.29 5.29 -24.61
CA HIS A 692 24.46 6.47 -24.88
C HIS A 692 25.26 7.78 -24.79
N LEU A 693 26.14 7.92 -23.79
CA LEU A 693 27.06 9.04 -23.62
C LEU A 693 28.00 9.21 -24.84
N ALA A 694 28.51 8.12 -25.39
CA ALA A 694 29.29 8.13 -26.64
C ALA A 694 28.43 8.54 -27.85
N TYR A 695 27.21 8.02 -27.98
CA TYR A 695 26.29 8.37 -29.06
C TYR A 695 25.85 9.85 -29.01
N GLU A 696 25.47 10.36 -27.85
CA GLU A 696 25.14 11.79 -27.68
C GLU A 696 26.35 12.69 -27.94
N THR A 697 27.57 12.26 -27.59
CA THR A 697 28.79 12.99 -27.97
C THR A 697 28.92 13.15 -29.49
N LEU A 698 28.53 12.15 -30.29
CA LEU A 698 28.50 12.27 -31.76
C LEU A 698 27.47 13.28 -32.25
N ARG A 699 26.25 13.24 -31.68
CA ARG A 699 25.14 14.15 -31.99
C ARG A 699 25.50 15.61 -31.64
N ILE A 700 26.04 15.84 -30.44
CA ILE A 700 26.51 17.14 -29.93
C ILE A 700 27.61 17.77 -30.82
N VAL A 701 28.33 16.94 -31.58
CA VAL A 701 29.48 17.30 -32.41
C VAL A 701 29.18 17.20 -33.91
N ASN A 702 27.91 16.96 -34.29
CA ASN A 702 27.45 16.87 -35.68
C ASN A 702 28.34 15.95 -36.55
N TYR A 703 28.60 14.74 -36.05
CA TYR A 703 29.36 13.67 -36.74
C TYR A 703 30.87 13.91 -36.98
N ASN A 704 31.45 15.06 -36.59
CA ASN A 704 32.86 15.40 -36.86
C ASN A 704 33.70 15.56 -35.59
N HIS A 705 34.17 14.46 -35.01
CA HIS A 705 34.93 14.49 -33.75
C HIS A 705 36.22 15.33 -33.82
N SER A 706 36.36 16.26 -32.88
CA SER A 706 37.64 16.89 -32.53
C SER A 706 38.61 15.88 -31.89
N ARG A 707 39.90 16.23 -31.81
CA ARG A 707 40.92 15.41 -31.12
C ARG A 707 40.56 15.11 -29.66
N LYS A 708 39.92 16.06 -28.96
CA LYS A 708 39.45 15.89 -27.57
C LYS A 708 38.25 14.94 -27.50
N THR A 709 37.18 15.24 -28.23
CA THR A 709 35.94 14.43 -28.22
C THR A 709 36.17 13.00 -28.73
N GLY A 710 37.06 12.81 -29.70
CA GLY A 710 37.45 11.46 -30.16
C GLY A 710 38.30 10.70 -29.13
N ALA A 711 39.08 11.38 -28.29
CA ALA A 711 39.76 10.74 -27.16
C ALA A 711 38.77 10.38 -26.04
N PHE A 712 37.80 11.25 -25.77
CA PHE A 712 36.71 11.01 -24.84
C PHE A 712 35.85 9.80 -25.23
N VAL A 713 35.39 9.70 -26.49
CA VAL A 713 34.61 8.53 -26.94
C VAL A 713 35.42 7.24 -26.86
N ARG A 714 36.73 7.27 -27.16
CA ARG A 714 37.61 6.10 -26.92
C ARG A 714 37.71 5.74 -25.43
N ALA A 715 37.61 6.69 -24.50
CA ALA A 715 37.54 6.41 -23.07
C ALA A 715 36.20 5.76 -22.67
N CYS A 716 35.06 6.23 -23.21
CA CYS A 716 33.75 5.57 -23.04
C CYS A 716 33.76 4.12 -23.57
N VAL A 717 34.30 3.93 -24.77
CA VAL A 717 34.43 2.61 -25.40
C VAL A 717 35.36 1.69 -24.58
N ALA A 718 36.49 2.22 -24.10
CA ALA A 718 37.39 1.48 -23.21
C ALA A 718 36.69 1.09 -21.90
N PHE A 719 35.92 2.01 -21.30
CA PHE A 719 35.11 1.72 -20.11
C PHE A 719 34.16 0.55 -20.38
N SER A 720 33.36 0.57 -21.45
CA SER A 720 32.48 -0.56 -21.79
C SER A 720 33.28 -1.86 -21.98
N PHE A 721 34.41 -1.82 -22.70
CA PHE A 721 35.28 -3.00 -22.93
C PHE A 721 35.81 -3.62 -21.64
N ILE A 722 36.30 -2.83 -20.69
CA ILE A 722 36.78 -3.36 -19.40
C ILE A 722 35.65 -3.67 -18.41
N THR A 723 34.39 -3.27 -18.68
CA THR A 723 33.25 -3.50 -17.78
C THR A 723 32.50 -4.79 -18.09
N ILE A 724 32.24 -5.08 -19.37
CA ILE A 724 31.47 -6.27 -19.80
C ILE A 724 32.03 -7.61 -19.24
N PRO A 725 33.36 -7.85 -19.17
CA PRO A 725 33.91 -9.07 -18.58
C PRO A 725 33.47 -9.34 -17.14
N SER A 726 33.18 -8.27 -16.36
CA SER A 726 32.82 -8.35 -14.94
C SER A 726 31.44 -8.94 -14.66
N LEU A 727 30.55 -8.99 -15.66
CA LEU A 727 29.20 -9.55 -15.50
C LEU A 727 29.24 -11.06 -15.22
N THR A 728 28.22 -11.63 -14.59
CA THR A 728 28.09 -13.10 -14.48
C THR A 728 27.44 -13.71 -15.73
N ASN A 729 26.35 -13.13 -16.23
CA ASN A 729 25.52 -13.72 -17.29
C ASN A 729 26.16 -13.59 -18.69
N PRO A 730 26.48 -14.71 -19.37
CA PRO A 730 27.16 -14.66 -20.66
C PRO A 730 26.28 -14.21 -21.83
N ILE A 731 24.96 -14.45 -21.78
CA ILE A 731 24.00 -13.96 -22.78
C ILE A 731 23.95 -12.42 -22.74
N MET A 732 24.01 -11.85 -21.54
CA MET A 732 24.08 -10.40 -21.34
C MET A 732 25.39 -9.82 -21.89
N LYS A 733 26.53 -10.49 -21.66
CA LYS A 733 27.83 -10.10 -22.24
C LYS A 733 27.81 -10.03 -23.76
N LEU A 734 27.23 -11.04 -24.42
CA LEU A 734 27.13 -11.05 -25.89
C LEU A 734 26.35 -9.84 -26.41
N LYS A 735 25.14 -9.59 -25.88
CA LYS A 735 24.33 -8.42 -26.27
C LYS A 735 25.11 -7.12 -26.10
N LEU A 736 25.72 -6.91 -24.94
CA LEU A 736 26.47 -5.70 -24.63
C LEU A 736 27.74 -5.55 -25.46
N TYR A 737 28.44 -6.63 -25.82
CA TYR A 737 29.57 -6.57 -26.75
C TYR A 737 29.13 -6.13 -28.15
N LEU A 738 28.00 -6.63 -28.66
CA LEU A 738 27.47 -6.24 -29.96
C LEU A 738 27.01 -4.78 -29.97
N GLU A 739 26.22 -4.36 -28.98
CA GLU A 739 25.76 -2.96 -28.84
C GLU A 739 26.93 -1.97 -28.68
N SER A 740 27.95 -2.34 -27.90
CA SER A 740 29.14 -1.49 -27.71
C SER A 740 30.01 -1.44 -28.97
N SER A 741 30.07 -2.53 -29.74
CA SER A 741 30.73 -2.55 -31.05
C SER A 741 30.01 -1.64 -32.05
N GLN A 742 28.68 -1.74 -32.16
CA GLN A 742 27.86 -0.85 -32.99
C GLN A 742 28.04 0.62 -32.61
N THR A 743 28.06 0.93 -31.31
CA THR A 743 28.33 2.28 -30.80
C THR A 743 29.73 2.77 -31.19
N ALA A 744 30.75 1.91 -31.11
CA ALA A 744 32.11 2.23 -31.53
C ALA A 744 32.21 2.48 -33.05
N LEU A 745 31.52 1.69 -33.89
CA LEU A 745 31.47 1.90 -35.35
C LEU A 745 30.85 3.24 -35.73
N ILE A 746 29.72 3.58 -35.11
CA ILE A 746 29.01 4.86 -35.32
C ILE A 746 29.93 6.05 -34.99
N ASN A 747 30.83 5.89 -34.02
CA ASN A 747 31.85 6.88 -33.63
C ASN A 747 33.22 6.69 -34.32
N GLN A 748 33.28 5.97 -35.44
CA GLN A 748 34.50 5.73 -36.25
C GLN A 748 35.67 5.06 -35.49
N CYS A 749 35.40 4.39 -34.36
CA CYS A 749 36.38 3.69 -33.52
C CYS A 749 36.55 2.23 -33.96
N LEU A 750 37.00 2.04 -35.22
CA LEU A 750 37.03 0.75 -35.92
C LEU A 750 37.85 -0.33 -35.18
N SER A 751 39.04 0.01 -34.66
CA SER A 751 39.89 -0.96 -33.97
C SER A 751 39.32 -1.44 -32.64
N GLN A 752 38.49 -0.62 -31.98
CA GLN A 752 37.78 -1.02 -30.76
C GLN A 752 36.53 -1.85 -31.08
N ALA A 753 35.82 -1.56 -32.17
CA ALA A 753 34.71 -2.37 -32.66
C ALA A 753 35.13 -3.81 -33.02
N ASP A 754 36.29 -3.92 -33.70
CA ASP A 754 36.96 -5.19 -34.03
C ASP A 754 37.32 -5.98 -32.75
N ALA A 755 37.89 -5.33 -31.74
CA ALA A 755 38.20 -5.95 -30.45
C ALA A 755 36.95 -6.48 -29.73
N PHE A 756 35.84 -5.73 -29.69
CA PHE A 756 34.58 -6.19 -29.11
C PHE A 756 34.04 -7.46 -29.79
N LEU A 757 34.09 -7.50 -31.13
CA LEU A 757 33.56 -8.64 -31.89
C LEU A 757 34.43 -9.88 -31.72
N LYS A 758 35.76 -9.73 -31.66
CA LYS A 758 36.67 -10.82 -31.27
C LYS A 758 36.33 -11.38 -29.89
N SER A 759 36.13 -10.50 -28.90
CA SER A 759 35.71 -10.91 -27.55
C SER A 759 34.36 -11.63 -27.55
N ALA A 760 33.37 -11.15 -28.31
CA ALA A 760 32.08 -11.82 -28.45
C ALA A 760 32.18 -13.22 -29.11
N ILE A 761 32.92 -13.33 -30.22
CA ILE A 761 33.17 -14.60 -30.92
C ILE A 761 33.90 -15.59 -29.99
N SER A 762 34.87 -15.11 -29.20
CA SER A 762 35.61 -15.95 -28.25
C SER A 762 34.76 -16.46 -27.07
N LEU A 763 33.69 -15.74 -26.70
CA LEU A 763 32.83 -16.09 -25.56
C LEU A 763 31.85 -17.22 -25.89
N ILE A 764 31.33 -17.29 -27.12
CA ILE A 764 30.27 -18.23 -27.51
C ILE A 764 30.63 -19.71 -27.24
N PRO A 765 31.84 -20.22 -27.54
CA PRO A 765 32.22 -21.60 -27.20
C PRO A 765 32.22 -21.90 -25.70
N ASP A 766 32.45 -20.91 -24.84
CA ASP A 766 32.41 -21.10 -23.39
C ASP A 766 30.99 -21.14 -22.84
N ILE A 767 30.01 -20.52 -23.52
CA ILE A 767 28.58 -20.66 -23.20
C ILE A 767 28.15 -22.11 -23.38
N GLN A 768 28.57 -22.76 -24.47
CA GLN A 768 28.25 -24.16 -24.71
C GLN A 768 28.78 -25.07 -23.59
N LYS A 769 30.05 -24.91 -23.19
CA LYS A 769 30.64 -25.67 -22.08
C LYS A 769 29.86 -25.49 -20.77
N GLN A 770 29.37 -24.28 -20.48
CA GLN A 770 28.55 -24.02 -19.31
C GLN A 770 27.20 -24.76 -19.36
N ILE A 771 26.57 -24.83 -20.54
CA ILE A 771 25.33 -25.58 -20.77
C ILE A 771 25.57 -27.09 -20.60
N GLU A 772 26.62 -27.63 -21.21
CA GLU A 772 27.02 -29.05 -21.09
C GLU A 772 27.36 -29.44 -19.64
N MET A 773 28.03 -28.56 -18.88
CA MET A 773 28.30 -28.75 -17.46
C MET A 773 27.02 -28.77 -16.60
N GLN A 774 26.03 -27.91 -16.90
CA GLN A 774 24.75 -27.92 -16.19
C GLN A 774 23.94 -29.18 -16.50
N GLN A 775 23.93 -29.62 -17.76
CA GLN A 775 23.30 -30.88 -18.18
C GLN A 775 23.91 -32.09 -17.47
N THR A 776 25.24 -32.21 -17.47
CA THR A 776 25.95 -33.33 -16.82
C THR A 776 25.78 -33.33 -15.29
N ALA A 777 25.75 -32.17 -14.64
CA ALA A 777 25.45 -32.07 -13.21
C ALA A 777 24.02 -32.57 -12.86
N LEU A 778 23.02 -32.24 -13.69
CA LEU A 778 21.64 -32.71 -13.51
C LEU A 778 21.49 -34.21 -13.81
N LEU A 779 22.17 -34.73 -14.82
CA LEU A 779 22.22 -36.16 -15.13
C LEU A 779 22.81 -36.97 -13.97
N ASN A 780 23.89 -36.47 -13.35
CA ASN A 780 24.52 -37.08 -12.17
C ASN A 780 23.65 -37.01 -10.90
N GLN A 781 22.80 -35.99 -10.74
CA GLN A 781 21.80 -35.97 -9.66
C GLN A 781 20.64 -36.94 -9.93
N SER A 782 20.25 -37.11 -11.20
CA SER A 782 19.15 -38.02 -11.58
C SER A 782 19.48 -39.52 -11.40
N SER A 783 20.76 -39.88 -11.28
CA SER A 783 21.21 -41.26 -11.08
C SER A 783 21.14 -41.74 -9.61
N LEU A 784 20.80 -40.86 -8.67
CA LEU A 784 20.72 -41.17 -7.23
C LEU A 784 19.29 -41.30 -6.67
N ASN A 785 18.25 -40.82 -7.37
CA ASN A 785 16.85 -40.96 -6.93
C ASN A 785 15.91 -41.21 -8.13
N TYR A 786 15.27 -42.38 -8.14
CA TYR A 786 14.26 -42.78 -9.11
C TYR A 786 12.88 -42.21 -8.74
N ASP A 787 12.55 -41.02 -9.26
CA ASP A 787 11.19 -40.48 -9.17
C ASP A 787 10.79 -39.66 -10.41
N GLY A 788 9.50 -39.73 -10.77
CA GLY A 788 8.96 -39.21 -12.04
C GLY A 788 9.09 -37.69 -12.28
N SER A 789 9.50 -36.92 -11.26
CA SER A 789 9.76 -35.48 -11.39
C SER A 789 10.91 -35.15 -12.35
N ASN A 790 11.81 -36.10 -12.61
CA ASN A 790 12.96 -35.91 -13.50
C ASN A 790 12.55 -35.70 -14.97
N LEU A 791 11.43 -36.26 -15.43
CA LEU A 791 10.99 -36.14 -16.84
C LEU A 791 10.56 -34.70 -17.20
N ALA A 792 9.91 -34.01 -16.25
CA ALA A 792 9.53 -32.60 -16.40
C ALA A 792 10.73 -31.64 -16.30
N LYS A 793 11.76 -32.01 -15.53
CA LYS A 793 13.03 -31.27 -15.47
C LYS A 793 13.86 -31.46 -16.75
N LEU A 794 13.84 -32.67 -17.34
CA LEU A 794 14.49 -32.94 -18.62
C LEU A 794 13.83 -32.16 -19.77
N SER A 795 12.49 -32.15 -19.83
CA SER A 795 11.75 -31.44 -20.90
C SER A 795 11.85 -29.92 -20.80
N SER A 796 11.90 -29.36 -19.59
CA SER A 796 12.18 -27.93 -19.37
C SER A 796 13.64 -27.55 -19.64
N SER A 797 14.59 -28.48 -19.47
CA SER A 797 15.97 -28.28 -19.95
C SER A 797 16.08 -28.32 -21.47
N MET A 798 15.35 -29.20 -22.17
CA MET A 798 15.34 -29.21 -23.64
C MET A 798 14.70 -27.94 -24.23
N SER A 799 13.66 -27.38 -23.58
CA SER A 799 13.07 -26.12 -24.03
C SER A 799 13.97 -24.91 -23.74
N SER A 800 14.78 -24.93 -22.67
CA SER A 800 15.76 -23.88 -22.40
C SER A 800 16.91 -23.88 -23.43
N LEU A 801 17.43 -25.06 -23.82
CA LEU A 801 18.43 -25.15 -24.90
C LEU A 801 17.89 -24.63 -26.23
N SER A 802 16.70 -25.06 -26.64
CA SER A 802 16.08 -24.56 -27.88
C SER A 802 15.85 -23.05 -27.85
N SER A 803 15.69 -22.45 -26.66
CA SER A 803 15.58 -20.99 -26.50
C SER A 803 16.94 -20.29 -26.63
N ILE A 804 18.02 -20.91 -26.16
CA ILE A 804 19.39 -20.40 -26.32
C ILE A 804 19.85 -20.51 -27.78
N GLU A 805 19.58 -21.63 -28.47
CA GLU A 805 19.88 -21.80 -29.90
C GLU A 805 19.16 -20.74 -30.75
N LYS A 806 17.88 -20.46 -30.47
CA LYS A 806 17.11 -19.39 -31.15
C LYS A 806 17.71 -18.01 -30.88
N PHE A 807 18.06 -17.71 -29.62
CA PHE A 807 18.74 -16.46 -29.29
C PHE A 807 20.09 -16.33 -30.03
N LEU A 808 20.88 -17.40 -30.10
CA LEU A 808 22.15 -17.40 -30.83
C LEU A 808 21.94 -17.23 -32.35
N ALA A 809 20.86 -17.77 -32.91
CA ALA A 809 20.51 -17.56 -34.32
C ALA A 809 20.23 -16.07 -34.63
N GLU A 810 19.38 -15.44 -33.82
CA GLU A 810 19.08 -14.00 -33.91
C GLU A 810 20.32 -13.14 -33.67
N TYR A 811 21.13 -13.49 -32.67
CA TYR A 811 22.37 -12.80 -32.34
C TYR A 811 23.41 -12.89 -33.47
N VAL A 812 23.61 -14.07 -34.05
CA VAL A 812 24.51 -14.27 -35.19
C VAL A 812 24.02 -13.48 -36.40
N SER A 813 22.72 -13.50 -36.72
CA SER A 813 22.16 -12.68 -37.81
C SER A 813 22.40 -11.17 -37.61
N ASN A 814 22.20 -10.66 -36.40
CA ASN A 814 22.47 -9.26 -36.05
C ASN A 814 23.97 -8.92 -36.09
N MET A 815 24.84 -9.83 -35.63
CA MET A 815 26.29 -9.68 -35.70
C MET A 815 26.79 -9.69 -37.15
N MET A 816 26.29 -10.59 -37.98
CA MET A 816 26.54 -10.63 -39.42
C MET A 816 26.10 -9.32 -40.10
N THR A 817 24.94 -8.79 -39.72
CA THR A 817 24.42 -7.49 -40.24
C THR A 817 25.35 -6.34 -39.87
N THR A 818 25.93 -6.40 -38.67
CA THR A 818 26.91 -5.42 -38.20
C THR A 818 28.21 -5.54 -38.99
N LEU A 819 28.70 -6.77 -39.23
CA LEU A 819 29.91 -7.05 -40.01
C LEU A 819 29.85 -6.55 -41.45
N LEU A 820 28.65 -6.45 -42.06
CA LEU A 820 28.47 -5.84 -43.40
C LEU A 820 28.99 -4.40 -43.50
N LEU A 821 29.07 -3.68 -42.38
CA LEU A 821 29.45 -2.27 -42.30
C LEU A 821 30.90 -2.06 -41.82
N ILE A 822 31.62 -3.13 -41.46
CA ILE A 822 32.98 -3.05 -40.91
C ILE A 822 33.99 -3.34 -42.04
N PRO A 823 34.98 -2.47 -42.29
CA PRO A 823 36.10 -2.80 -43.15
C PRO A 823 37.02 -3.82 -42.45
N ASP A 824 37.50 -4.85 -43.17
CA ASP A 824 38.43 -5.80 -42.58
C ASP A 824 39.74 -5.13 -42.14
N ASN A 825 40.35 -5.72 -41.11
CA ASN A 825 41.64 -5.28 -40.59
C ASN A 825 42.76 -5.61 -41.60
N PRO A 826 43.54 -4.62 -42.09
CA PRO A 826 44.53 -4.84 -43.14
C PRO A 826 45.65 -5.82 -42.75
N ASP A 827 45.92 -5.97 -41.45
CA ASP A 827 47.00 -6.83 -40.94
C ASP A 827 46.56 -8.29 -40.73
N GLN A 828 45.25 -8.59 -40.74
CA GLN A 828 44.71 -9.91 -40.35
C GLN A 828 44.12 -10.73 -41.50
N GLY A 829 44.16 -10.18 -42.72
CA GLY A 829 43.59 -10.80 -43.92
C GLY A 829 42.11 -10.50 -44.11
N VAL A 830 41.66 -10.64 -45.36
CA VAL A 830 40.28 -10.31 -45.75
C VAL A 830 39.30 -11.32 -45.17
N LEU A 831 38.10 -10.85 -44.81
CA LEU A 831 37.04 -11.62 -44.16
C LEU A 831 37.43 -12.27 -42.82
N TYR A 832 38.40 -11.75 -42.08
CA TYR A 832 38.88 -12.38 -40.83
C TYR A 832 37.75 -12.62 -39.81
N LEU A 833 36.96 -11.58 -39.49
CA LEU A 833 35.86 -11.69 -38.52
C LEU A 833 34.74 -12.59 -39.05
N LEU A 834 34.39 -12.46 -40.34
CA LEU A 834 33.38 -13.29 -40.99
C LEU A 834 33.77 -14.78 -40.95
N THR A 835 35.04 -15.08 -41.22
CA THR A 835 35.65 -16.41 -41.12
C THR A 835 35.61 -16.92 -39.67
N GLY A 836 35.78 -16.04 -38.68
CA GLY A 836 35.60 -16.35 -37.26
C GLY A 836 34.16 -16.79 -36.93
N VAL A 837 33.16 -16.04 -37.39
CA VAL A 837 31.73 -16.39 -37.20
C VAL A 837 31.35 -17.67 -37.94
N VAL A 838 31.82 -17.87 -39.17
CA VAL A 838 31.56 -19.08 -39.95
C VAL A 838 32.20 -20.31 -39.32
N ASN A 839 33.47 -20.26 -38.91
CA ASN A 839 34.10 -21.37 -38.17
C ASN A 839 33.41 -21.63 -36.82
N LEU A 840 32.86 -20.60 -36.18
CA LEU A 840 32.07 -20.75 -34.97
C LEU A 840 30.80 -21.57 -35.21
N VAL A 841 29.99 -21.21 -36.22
CA VAL A 841 28.74 -21.93 -36.54
C VAL A 841 29.01 -23.34 -37.08
N LEU A 842 30.08 -23.52 -37.84
CA LEU A 842 30.43 -24.81 -38.46
C LEU A 842 31.11 -25.80 -37.48
N LYS A 843 32.04 -25.32 -36.64
CA LYS A 843 33.00 -26.18 -35.90
C LYS A 843 33.05 -25.95 -34.39
N ASN A 844 32.89 -24.71 -33.92
CA ASN A 844 33.09 -24.40 -32.50
C ASN A 844 31.80 -24.37 -31.67
N PHE A 845 30.63 -24.47 -32.30
CA PHE A 845 29.33 -24.59 -31.63
C PHE A 845 28.59 -25.85 -32.09
N GLN A 846 28.17 -26.71 -31.15
CA GLN A 846 27.32 -27.87 -31.42
C GLN A 846 25.85 -27.45 -31.37
N TRP A 847 25.11 -27.75 -32.43
CA TRP A 847 23.68 -27.45 -32.57
C TRP A 847 22.88 -28.74 -32.46
N ASP A 848 22.02 -28.85 -31.45
CA ASP A 848 21.08 -29.95 -31.31
C ASP A 848 19.97 -29.80 -32.36
N ASN A 849 19.46 -28.58 -32.54
CA ASN A 849 18.47 -28.28 -33.56
C ASN A 849 19.10 -27.98 -34.91
N LYS A 850 19.25 -29.03 -35.72
CA LYS A 850 19.72 -28.98 -37.12
C LYS A 850 18.97 -27.98 -38.01
N GLU A 851 17.71 -27.65 -37.71
CA GLU A 851 16.92 -26.68 -38.49
C GLU A 851 17.33 -25.24 -38.19
N VAL A 852 17.65 -24.94 -36.92
CA VAL A 852 18.22 -23.65 -36.53
C VAL A 852 19.60 -23.47 -37.16
N LYS A 853 20.45 -24.52 -37.13
CA LYS A 853 21.75 -24.52 -37.83
C LYS A 853 21.59 -24.27 -39.33
N PHE A 854 20.64 -24.94 -39.99
CA PHE A 854 20.34 -24.74 -41.43
C PHE A 854 19.98 -23.28 -41.71
N ASN A 855 19.04 -22.70 -40.97
CA ASN A 855 18.57 -21.33 -41.20
C ASN A 855 19.68 -20.28 -41.01
N ILE A 856 20.58 -20.47 -40.03
CA ILE A 856 21.74 -19.57 -39.82
C ILE A 856 22.70 -19.66 -41.00
N LEU A 857 23.03 -20.87 -41.47
CA LEU A 857 23.93 -21.06 -42.61
C LEU A 857 23.34 -20.49 -43.90
N ILE A 858 22.02 -20.58 -44.11
CA ILE A 858 21.31 -19.92 -45.21
C ILE A 858 21.41 -18.39 -45.13
N GLU A 859 21.27 -17.80 -43.94
CA GLU A 859 21.41 -16.35 -43.77
C GLU A 859 22.87 -15.91 -43.96
N ILE A 860 23.85 -16.71 -43.51
CA ILE A 860 25.28 -16.49 -43.81
C ILE A 860 25.54 -16.45 -45.32
N LEU A 861 24.98 -17.40 -46.09
CA LEU A 861 25.13 -17.43 -47.55
C LEU A 861 24.58 -16.18 -48.24
N LYS A 862 23.39 -15.71 -47.82
CA LYS A 862 22.79 -14.45 -48.31
C LYS A 862 23.73 -13.26 -48.06
N MET A 863 24.28 -13.16 -46.85
CA MET A 863 25.02 -11.98 -46.39
C MET A 863 26.46 -11.91 -46.91
N ALA A 864 27.13 -13.06 -47.01
CA ALA A 864 28.47 -13.16 -47.58
C ALA A 864 28.52 -12.69 -49.05
N ILE A 865 27.40 -12.77 -49.78
CA ILE A 865 27.30 -12.38 -51.19
C ILE A 865 26.76 -10.93 -51.35
N GLU A 866 26.27 -10.28 -50.29
CA GLU A 866 25.69 -8.93 -50.39
C GLU A 866 26.64 -7.77 -50.04
N SER A 867 27.70 -7.97 -49.26
CA SER A 867 28.67 -6.92 -48.90
C SER A 867 30.05 -7.02 -49.56
N ASN A 868 30.68 -5.85 -49.63
CA ASN A 868 32.11 -5.61 -49.83
C ASN A 868 32.73 -5.87 -51.21
N ASP A 869 32.04 -6.47 -52.19
CA ASP A 869 32.50 -6.51 -53.60
C ASP A 869 32.92 -5.12 -54.13
N THR A 870 32.14 -4.10 -53.80
CA THR A 870 32.38 -2.69 -54.18
C THR A 870 33.48 -2.00 -53.37
N LEU A 871 33.79 -2.48 -52.16
CA LEU A 871 34.84 -1.93 -51.29
C LEU A 871 36.22 -2.55 -51.61
N TYR A 872 36.25 -3.84 -51.95
CA TYR A 872 37.46 -4.54 -52.40
C TYR A 872 37.69 -4.45 -53.92
N GLY A 873 36.82 -3.77 -54.66
CA GLY A 873 36.99 -3.55 -56.11
C GLY A 873 37.11 -4.83 -56.92
N SER A 874 36.44 -5.90 -56.49
CA SER A 874 36.58 -7.26 -57.04
C SER A 874 38.01 -7.84 -57.01
N ASP A 875 38.81 -7.59 -55.95
CA ASP A 875 40.13 -8.21 -55.77
C ASP A 875 40.03 -9.76 -55.89
N PRO A 876 40.78 -10.40 -56.79
CA PRO A 876 40.77 -11.86 -56.96
C PRO A 876 41.15 -12.63 -55.68
N LYS A 877 41.86 -12.02 -54.72
CA LYS A 877 42.13 -12.62 -53.40
C LYS A 877 40.88 -12.69 -52.53
N PHE A 878 40.10 -11.60 -52.50
CA PHE A 878 38.83 -11.54 -51.78
C PHE A 878 37.83 -12.56 -52.33
N ILE A 879 37.63 -12.57 -53.65
CA ILE A 879 36.72 -13.51 -54.32
C ILE A 879 37.15 -14.97 -54.06
N LYS A 880 38.45 -15.25 -54.03
CA LYS A 880 38.96 -16.61 -53.77
C LYS A 880 38.67 -17.10 -52.35
N GLU A 881 38.90 -16.28 -51.32
CA GLU A 881 38.58 -16.68 -49.94
C GLU A 881 37.06 -16.67 -49.68
N LEU A 882 36.29 -15.76 -50.31
CA LEU A 882 34.83 -15.77 -50.27
C LEU A 882 34.25 -17.05 -50.87
N ASN A 883 34.70 -17.46 -52.06
CA ASN A 883 34.21 -18.69 -52.70
C ASN A 883 34.52 -19.94 -51.86
N LYS A 884 35.73 -20.03 -51.31
CA LYS A 884 36.16 -21.10 -50.39
C LYS A 884 35.35 -21.16 -49.09
N MET A 885 34.95 -19.99 -48.56
CA MET A 885 34.04 -19.91 -47.41
C MET A 885 32.65 -20.42 -47.77
N ILE A 886 32.12 -20.01 -48.93
CA ILE A 886 30.79 -20.41 -49.40
C ILE A 886 30.74 -21.92 -49.72
N GLU A 887 31.78 -22.50 -50.34
CA GLU A 887 31.93 -23.95 -50.52
C GLU A 887 31.81 -24.70 -49.18
N SER A 888 32.61 -24.31 -48.19
CA SER A 888 32.58 -24.94 -46.85
C SER A 888 31.24 -24.77 -46.11
N VAL A 889 30.45 -23.75 -46.42
CA VAL A 889 29.11 -23.56 -45.86
C VAL A 889 28.07 -24.40 -46.62
N LEU A 890 28.16 -24.47 -47.95
CA LEU A 890 27.25 -25.26 -48.79
C LEU A 890 27.39 -26.76 -48.52
N ASP A 891 28.60 -27.28 -48.37
CA ASP A 891 28.84 -28.69 -48.04
C ASP A 891 28.10 -29.08 -46.76
N GLU A 892 28.20 -28.26 -45.71
CA GLU A 892 27.51 -28.49 -44.44
C GLU A 892 26.00 -28.33 -44.55
N VAL A 893 25.50 -27.35 -45.31
CA VAL A 893 24.07 -27.16 -45.58
C VAL A 893 23.47 -28.38 -46.31
N LEU A 894 24.18 -28.94 -47.29
CA LEU A 894 23.76 -30.15 -48.02
C LEU A 894 23.80 -31.39 -47.13
N ASN A 895 24.83 -31.54 -46.29
CA ASN A 895 24.90 -32.59 -45.26
C ASN A 895 23.72 -32.50 -44.27
N ILE A 896 23.36 -31.30 -43.84
CA ILE A 896 22.20 -31.08 -42.96
C ILE A 896 20.89 -31.39 -43.68
N LEU A 897 20.73 -30.97 -44.93
CA LEU A 897 19.53 -31.22 -45.75
C LEU A 897 19.25 -32.72 -45.91
N ASN A 898 20.30 -33.53 -46.09
CA ASN A 898 20.21 -34.99 -46.21
C ASN A 898 19.77 -35.71 -44.91
N ASN A 899 19.77 -35.03 -43.76
CA ASN A 899 19.36 -35.59 -42.47
C ASN A 899 17.85 -35.40 -42.15
N PHE A 900 17.09 -34.67 -42.97
CA PHE A 900 15.68 -34.37 -42.70
C PHE A 900 14.70 -35.38 -43.32
N ALA A 901 13.54 -35.55 -42.65
CA ALA A 901 12.42 -36.30 -43.22
C ALA A 901 11.95 -35.65 -44.54
N PRO A 902 11.54 -36.42 -45.54
CA PRO A 902 11.55 -35.96 -46.93
C PRO A 902 10.51 -34.88 -47.24
N ALA A 903 9.45 -34.72 -46.44
CA ALA A 903 8.49 -33.62 -46.57
C ALA A 903 9.07 -32.25 -46.10
N LYS A 904 9.98 -32.27 -45.13
CA LYS A 904 10.69 -31.09 -44.63
C LYS A 904 11.96 -30.81 -45.44
N GLN A 905 12.59 -31.87 -45.95
CA GLN A 905 13.65 -31.79 -46.95
C GLN A 905 13.19 -31.03 -48.21
N SER A 906 11.98 -31.29 -48.72
CA SER A 906 11.46 -30.59 -49.90
C SER A 906 11.24 -29.08 -49.70
N SER A 907 10.81 -28.63 -48.51
CA SER A 907 10.64 -27.21 -48.23
C SER A 907 11.98 -26.49 -48.05
N LEU A 908 12.93 -27.10 -47.32
CA LEU A 908 14.26 -26.53 -47.09
C LEU A 908 15.12 -26.53 -48.38
N ALA A 909 14.96 -27.54 -49.25
CA ALA A 909 15.60 -27.57 -50.57
C ALA A 909 15.11 -26.42 -51.48
N LEU A 910 13.81 -26.09 -51.41
CA LEU A 910 13.24 -24.95 -52.15
C LEU A 910 13.77 -23.60 -51.63
N GLU A 911 13.95 -23.46 -50.31
CA GLU A 911 14.53 -22.27 -49.71
C GLU A 911 16.00 -22.09 -50.13
N LEU A 912 16.81 -23.15 -50.05
CA LEU A 912 18.19 -23.14 -50.55
C LEU A 912 18.24 -22.81 -52.06
N LEU A 913 17.39 -23.43 -52.88
CA LEU A 913 17.31 -23.15 -54.31
C LEU A 913 17.00 -21.67 -54.60
N ASN A 914 16.03 -21.08 -53.91
CA ASN A 914 15.68 -19.67 -54.07
C ASN A 914 16.87 -18.74 -53.74
N ARG A 915 17.71 -19.10 -52.76
CA ARG A 915 18.92 -18.36 -52.41
C ARG A 915 20.03 -18.55 -53.44
N LEU A 916 20.23 -19.77 -53.93
CA LEU A 916 21.18 -20.06 -55.00
C LEU A 916 20.81 -19.29 -56.29
N VAL A 917 19.56 -19.37 -56.75
CA VAL A 917 19.12 -18.68 -57.99
C VAL A 917 19.28 -17.14 -57.89
N ALA A 918 19.08 -16.56 -56.70
CA ALA A 918 19.24 -15.13 -56.48
C ALA A 918 20.71 -14.64 -56.55
N HIS A 919 21.69 -15.49 -56.22
CA HIS A 919 23.06 -15.05 -55.92
C HIS A 919 24.19 -15.82 -56.65
N CYS A 920 23.93 -17.02 -57.19
CA CYS A 920 24.88 -17.81 -58.00
C CYS A 920 25.10 -17.25 -59.41
N ASP A 921 26.26 -17.53 -59.99
CA ASP A 921 26.42 -17.49 -61.45
C ASP A 921 25.96 -18.81 -62.10
N LEU A 922 24.67 -18.89 -62.45
CA LEU A 922 24.08 -20.06 -63.13
C LEU A 922 24.64 -20.33 -64.53
N THR A 923 25.55 -19.50 -65.07
CA THR A 923 26.29 -19.84 -66.30
C THR A 923 27.34 -20.92 -66.08
N SER A 924 27.76 -21.17 -64.84
CA SER A 924 28.68 -22.26 -64.52
C SER A 924 27.95 -23.61 -64.47
N LYS A 925 28.51 -24.63 -65.11
CA LYS A 925 27.87 -25.95 -65.24
C LYS A 925 27.56 -26.59 -63.88
N ASN A 926 28.51 -26.54 -62.95
CA ASN A 926 28.37 -27.16 -61.62
C ASN A 926 27.28 -26.48 -60.78
N THR A 927 27.09 -25.16 -60.89
CA THR A 927 26.00 -24.44 -60.18
C THR A 927 24.63 -24.73 -60.77
N LEU A 928 24.56 -24.92 -62.09
CA LEU A 928 23.32 -25.28 -62.78
C LEU A 928 22.87 -26.69 -62.36
N GLU A 929 23.80 -27.65 -62.39
CA GLU A 929 23.54 -29.03 -61.95
C GLU A 929 23.09 -29.07 -60.48
N LEU A 930 23.72 -28.32 -59.57
CA LEU A 930 23.28 -28.23 -58.17
C LEU A 930 21.85 -27.67 -58.04
N ALA A 931 21.51 -26.64 -58.81
CA ALA A 931 20.18 -26.05 -58.82
C ALA A 931 19.10 -27.02 -59.37
N GLU A 932 19.40 -27.76 -60.44
CA GLU A 932 18.50 -28.77 -61.00
C GLU A 932 18.24 -29.93 -60.02
N HIS A 933 19.26 -30.39 -59.30
CA HIS A 933 19.10 -31.41 -58.25
C HIS A 933 18.22 -30.93 -57.09
N LEU A 934 18.42 -29.69 -56.61
CA LEU A 934 17.61 -29.11 -55.53
C LEU A 934 16.16 -28.84 -55.95
N TRP A 935 15.94 -28.40 -57.19
CA TRP A 935 14.60 -28.29 -57.78
C TRP A 935 13.89 -29.65 -57.84
N THR A 936 14.58 -30.68 -58.31
CA THR A 936 14.06 -32.05 -58.39
C THR A 936 13.72 -32.60 -56.99
N LEU A 937 14.58 -32.35 -55.99
CA LEU A 937 14.32 -32.70 -54.59
C LEU A 937 13.08 -31.97 -54.04
N SER A 938 12.90 -30.68 -54.34
CA SER A 938 11.74 -29.89 -53.88
C SER A 938 10.39 -30.39 -54.43
N ILE A 939 10.39 -30.98 -55.64
CA ILE A 939 9.19 -31.51 -56.31
C ILE A 939 8.83 -32.93 -55.85
N SER A 940 9.80 -33.68 -55.32
CA SER A 940 9.66 -35.12 -55.03
C SER A 940 8.51 -35.47 -54.06
N ASN A 941 8.13 -34.55 -53.15
CA ASN A 941 6.97 -34.67 -52.28
C ASN A 941 5.87 -33.67 -52.63
N LYS A 942 4.65 -34.17 -52.86
CA LYS A 942 3.48 -33.40 -53.31
C LYS A 942 2.83 -32.51 -52.23
N GLN A 943 3.63 -31.74 -51.49
CA GLN A 943 3.16 -30.71 -50.54
C GLN A 943 3.57 -29.28 -50.96
N ILE A 944 3.62 -28.99 -52.26
CA ILE A 944 3.77 -27.62 -52.77
C ILE A 944 2.43 -26.86 -52.63
N THR A 945 2.08 -26.46 -51.41
CA THR A 945 1.01 -25.50 -51.17
C THR A 945 1.56 -24.07 -51.26
N LYS A 946 1.39 -23.47 -52.44
CA LYS A 946 1.40 -22.01 -52.72
C LYS A 946 2.43 -21.15 -51.96
N LEU A 947 3.55 -20.79 -52.60
CA LEU A 947 3.87 -19.39 -53.00
C LEU A 947 5.31 -19.21 -53.54
N HIS A 948 5.48 -18.16 -54.36
CA HIS A 948 6.76 -17.51 -54.73
C HIS A 948 7.78 -18.29 -55.58
N VAL A 949 7.32 -18.84 -56.72
CA VAL A 949 8.15 -18.77 -57.93
C VAL A 949 8.09 -17.33 -58.45
N ARG A 950 9.14 -16.55 -58.21
CA ARG A 950 9.41 -15.28 -58.91
C ARG A 950 10.86 -15.33 -59.39
N PHE A 951 11.05 -15.14 -60.70
CA PHE A 951 12.30 -15.31 -61.45
C PHE A 951 12.79 -16.75 -61.69
N ILE A 952 12.14 -17.41 -62.65
CA ILE A 952 12.87 -18.06 -63.75
C ILE A 952 12.19 -17.62 -65.06
N LEU A 953 12.72 -16.56 -65.66
CA LEU A 953 12.60 -16.14 -67.07
C LEU A 953 13.78 -15.19 -67.36
#